data_AF-A0A3R7Y340-F1
#
_entry.id   AF-A0A3R7Y340-F1
#
_cell.length_a   1.000
_cell.length_b   1.000
_cell.length_c   1.000
_cell.angle_alpha   90.00
_cell.angle_beta   90.00
_cell.angle_gamma   90.00
#
_symmetry.space_group_name_H-M   'P 1'
#
loop_
_entity.id
_entity.type
_entity.pdbx_description
1 polymer ?
#
loop_
_entity_poly.entity_id
_entity_poly.type
_entity_poly.pdbx_seq_one_letter_code
_entity_poly.pdbx_strand_id
1 'polypeptide(L)'
;MRLHMGSILAVLQHKCDVVNMSFGEHAARPNYGRPIEMIQELVEKHGVMFVASVGNDGPALGSIKSPGAMMAAEYSMQERHEGGAYTWSSRGPAMDGDLGVNVFAPGGAITSVPQWTLTKKQLKNGTSMSAPNCTGCVALLLSGLKAVGIHTNPFQLRRALEHTAVKVPHVDSFVQGRGLVQVVPAFEYLKQHSNAASNSQPLYYDVRITRPGTTAFGRGVCLREPADVVGLSSVEVQVKISPVFHVDAPNADKLQLDMSIALIATRPWIFAPPTLALFHDSRVFSAVVQLDQLSAGVAHFGEILGYDSHDRAKGPLFRVPVTVIKPTRVAMPETTLTPTVAPGDEFRAFLAVPAGATWVDVRVVSGTPFPSVRRHRTVVLHLMQYETYTRPNGTSLLKRFQLDASDAGYSMAVRPLSTIEVCVAPMWNTGGGALPLQVDVVFRSIQPDPSAVVVQGGEGSARVNLVALLAQENILPQARLTAWTQRFRPTEFAVSPCSERSTWPENRVVYQLVVTYKFTKGEEGKVVLRLPILNGRLYDAPFESQLVLAFDANKKLLGASDAMPKELTLPKGPIVRHEDYTLLGKLADMVLFADHNIKDIVVPVYDTSDGASLGSKPMASTSACKPDGFPLTYVVGPSEPKRKDVEVVASPPPADDTDDDEALRDFISTRVHKAVGKDAFDALWGKAIASYPAYAPLLKSKLHHVDHEKKRVQQLQQVVEAATAVETLMEPLLPAMTAFYGVRQLPGTTPNKSNMDKDKAMLIDAWTRKARALGDLNKQVEFQKTVATLQQWANVADPKFLHVGLFDHLFKNQYGLALQRIQKWQAVDATERDKIMSPKKVK
;
A
#
# COMPACT_ATOMS: atom_id res chain seq x y z
N MET A 1 -14.39 2.65 -3.88
CA MET A 1 -15.36 3.46 -3.15
C MET A 1 -14.87 3.53 -1.71
N ARG A 2 -14.65 4.73 -1.17
CA ARG A 2 -14.27 4.97 0.22
C ARG A 2 -15.12 6.13 0.74
N LEU A 3 -15.21 6.29 2.06
CA LEU A 3 -15.89 7.46 2.63
C LEU A 3 -15.04 8.70 2.30
N HIS A 4 -15.57 9.59 1.46
CA HIS A 4 -14.92 10.85 1.10
C HIS A 4 -15.66 12.03 1.75
N MET A 5 -14.99 13.17 1.91
CA MET A 5 -15.59 14.41 2.45
C MET A 5 -16.94 14.76 1.83
N GLY A 6 -17.04 14.66 0.50
CA GLY A 6 -18.28 14.93 -0.23
C GLY A 6 -19.46 14.02 0.16
N SER A 7 -19.21 12.85 0.75
CA SER A 7 -20.27 11.98 1.29
C SER A 7 -20.84 12.51 2.61
N ILE A 8 -20.00 12.99 3.52
CA ILE A 8 -20.43 13.61 4.79
C ILE A 8 -21.14 14.94 4.49
N LEU A 9 -20.54 15.78 3.64
CA LEU A 9 -21.15 17.06 3.22
C LEU A 9 -22.49 16.84 2.49
N ALA A 10 -22.62 15.81 1.64
CA ALA A 10 -23.90 15.48 1.00
C ALA A 10 -24.97 15.02 2.01
N VAL A 11 -24.61 14.26 3.04
CA VAL A 11 -25.53 13.85 4.12
C VAL A 11 -26.09 15.09 4.85
N LEU A 12 -25.24 16.08 5.13
CA LEU A 12 -25.66 17.36 5.73
C LEU A 12 -26.54 18.18 4.78
N GLN A 13 -26.14 18.32 3.51
CA GLN A 13 -26.89 19.06 2.48
C GLN A 13 -28.28 18.47 2.21
N HIS A 14 -28.41 17.15 2.22
CA HIS A 14 -29.68 16.44 2.02
C HIS A 14 -30.44 16.11 3.32
N LYS A 15 -29.91 16.50 4.48
CA LYS A 15 -30.51 16.28 5.82
C LYS A 15 -30.90 14.82 6.09
N CYS A 16 -30.03 13.88 5.75
CA CYS A 16 -30.30 12.45 5.93
C CYS A 16 -30.20 12.05 7.42
N ASP A 17 -31.25 11.45 7.98
CA ASP A 17 -31.27 11.02 9.40
C ASP A 17 -30.34 9.82 9.71
N VAL A 18 -30.04 8.98 8.72
CA VAL A 18 -29.31 7.71 8.89
C VAL A 18 -28.31 7.49 7.76
N VAL A 19 -27.15 6.94 8.08
CA VAL A 19 -26.11 6.52 7.12
C VAL A 19 -25.83 5.03 7.26
N ASN A 20 -25.64 4.34 6.12
CA ASN A 20 -25.19 2.94 6.06
C ASN A 20 -23.81 2.81 5.38
N MET A 21 -22.85 2.23 6.09
CA MET A 21 -21.49 1.97 5.62
C MET A 21 -21.19 0.46 5.57
N SER A 22 -21.66 -0.20 4.50
CA SER A 22 -21.46 -1.64 4.22
C SER A 22 -20.01 -2.03 3.83
N PHE A 23 -19.00 -1.22 4.16
CA PHE A 23 -17.60 -1.41 3.81
C PHE A 23 -16.70 -0.83 4.91
N GLY A 24 -15.47 -1.36 5.04
CA GLY A 24 -14.51 -0.93 6.05
C GLY A 24 -13.16 -1.59 5.81
N GLU A 25 -12.13 -1.15 6.55
CA GLU A 25 -10.78 -1.71 6.52
C GLU A 25 -10.23 -1.81 7.95
N HIS A 26 -9.19 -2.62 8.14
CA HIS A 26 -8.45 -2.64 9.40
C HIS A 26 -7.73 -1.31 9.63
N ALA A 27 -7.64 -0.90 10.89
CA ALA A 27 -6.88 0.26 11.35
C ALA A 27 -5.83 -0.20 12.37
N ALA A 28 -4.69 0.49 12.44
CA ALA A 28 -3.66 0.29 13.45
C ALA A 28 -4.02 0.92 14.81
N ARG A 29 -4.96 1.88 14.81
CA ARG A 29 -5.56 2.47 16.01
C ARG A 29 -7.08 2.51 15.84
N PRO A 30 -7.87 1.80 16.67
CA PRO A 30 -9.32 1.97 16.72
C PRO A 30 -9.69 3.40 17.16
N ASN A 31 -10.88 3.87 16.76
CA ASN A 31 -11.50 5.12 17.19
C ASN A 31 -10.55 6.35 17.17
N TYR A 32 -9.72 6.45 16.14
CA TYR A 32 -8.72 7.51 15.98
C TYR A 32 -8.59 7.90 14.50
N GLY A 33 -8.17 9.13 14.24
CA GLY A 33 -7.87 9.66 12.92
C GLY A 33 -8.98 10.55 12.37
N ARG A 34 -8.59 11.43 11.45
CA ARG A 34 -9.42 12.52 10.95
C ARG A 34 -10.73 12.03 10.30
N PRO A 35 -10.75 10.95 9.50
CA PRO A 35 -12.00 10.31 9.05
C PRO A 35 -12.97 9.90 10.17
N ILE A 36 -12.49 9.55 11.37
CA ILE A 36 -13.34 9.19 12.51
C ILE A 36 -13.87 10.44 13.20
N GLU A 37 -13.04 11.47 13.41
CA GLU A 37 -13.44 12.77 13.98
C GLU A 37 -14.62 13.39 13.21
N MET A 38 -14.62 13.27 11.88
CA MET A 38 -15.65 13.82 11.00
C MET A 38 -16.94 12.99 10.98
N ILE A 39 -16.86 11.67 11.25
CA ILE A 39 -18.03 10.84 11.54
C ILE A 39 -18.58 11.18 12.93
N GLN A 40 -17.70 11.47 13.89
CA GLN A 40 -18.09 11.87 15.24
C GLN A 40 -18.82 13.22 15.24
N GLU A 41 -18.32 14.24 14.53
CA GLU A 41 -19.03 15.51 14.32
C GLU A 41 -20.40 15.30 13.67
N LEU A 42 -20.49 14.43 12.66
CA LEU A 42 -21.76 14.09 12.00
C LEU A 42 -22.79 13.45 12.95
N VAL A 43 -22.36 12.63 13.89
CA VAL A 43 -23.23 11.96 14.88
C VAL A 43 -23.59 12.90 16.04
N GLU A 44 -22.61 13.64 16.57
CA GLU A 44 -22.77 14.46 17.80
C GLU A 44 -23.39 15.83 17.53
N LYS A 45 -22.89 16.56 16.52
CA LYS A 45 -23.34 17.93 16.20
C LYS A 45 -24.61 17.92 15.35
N HIS A 46 -24.74 16.94 14.46
CA HIS A 46 -25.83 16.88 13.47
C HIS A 46 -26.85 15.76 13.70
N GLY A 47 -26.69 14.95 14.76
CA GLY A 47 -27.71 13.98 15.20
C GLY A 47 -27.98 12.82 14.23
N VAL A 48 -27.09 12.57 13.27
CA VAL A 48 -27.26 11.53 12.24
C VAL A 48 -26.85 10.16 12.80
N MET A 49 -27.71 9.15 12.65
CA MET A 49 -27.41 7.80 13.11
C MET A 49 -26.52 7.06 12.10
N PHE A 50 -25.28 6.73 12.50
CA PHE A 50 -24.31 6.08 11.62
C PHE A 50 -24.25 4.57 11.88
N VAL A 51 -24.65 3.76 10.90
CA VAL A 51 -24.60 2.29 10.93
C VAL A 51 -23.52 1.81 9.95
N ALA A 52 -22.68 0.86 10.35
CA ALA A 52 -21.56 0.35 9.54
C ALA A 52 -21.45 -1.18 9.61
N SER A 53 -20.43 -1.80 9.01
CA SER A 53 -20.33 -3.28 8.91
C SER A 53 -18.97 -3.82 9.37
N VAL A 54 -18.96 -4.76 10.34
CA VAL A 54 -17.77 -5.02 11.19
C VAL A 54 -16.59 -5.70 10.48
N GLY A 55 -16.81 -6.28 9.29
CA GLY A 55 -15.81 -7.05 8.55
C GLY A 55 -16.21 -8.51 8.38
N ASN A 56 -15.55 -9.18 7.42
CA ASN A 56 -15.82 -10.57 7.06
C ASN A 56 -14.53 -11.40 7.20
N ASP A 57 -13.77 -11.07 8.24
CA ASP A 57 -12.39 -11.43 8.45
C ASP A 57 -12.20 -12.28 9.74
N GLY A 58 -13.28 -12.80 10.34
CA GLY A 58 -13.23 -13.82 11.40
C GLY A 58 -12.73 -15.19 10.89
N PRO A 59 -12.62 -16.24 11.74
CA PRO A 59 -13.20 -16.35 13.09
C PRO A 59 -12.35 -15.85 14.28
N ALA A 60 -11.09 -15.43 14.12
CA ALA A 60 -10.30 -14.96 15.27
C ALA A 60 -10.85 -13.66 15.89
N LEU A 61 -10.60 -13.45 17.19
CA LEU A 61 -10.90 -12.20 17.89
C LEU A 61 -10.00 -11.06 17.40
N GLY A 62 -10.44 -9.80 17.54
CA GLY A 62 -9.68 -8.64 17.05
C GLY A 62 -9.73 -8.43 15.54
N SER A 63 -10.52 -9.22 14.82
CA SER A 63 -10.68 -9.15 13.36
C SER A 63 -11.55 -7.97 12.88
N ILE A 64 -12.01 -7.11 13.79
CA ILE A 64 -12.88 -5.95 13.53
C ILE A 64 -12.23 -4.94 12.57
N LYS A 65 -13.02 -4.50 11.59
CA LYS A 65 -12.76 -3.38 10.69
C LYS A 65 -13.53 -2.14 11.15
N SER A 66 -13.00 -0.97 10.80
CA SER A 66 -13.62 0.30 11.17
C SER A 66 -14.61 0.79 10.10
N PRO A 67 -15.84 1.23 10.45
CA PRO A 67 -16.65 0.95 11.66
C PRO A 67 -17.61 -0.26 11.46
N GLY A 68 -18.36 -0.71 12.49
CA GLY A 68 -19.02 -2.04 12.48
C GLY A 68 -20.49 -2.24 12.91
N ALA A 69 -21.08 -3.36 12.44
CA ALA A 69 -22.30 -4.08 12.87
C ALA A 69 -22.35 -5.50 12.21
N MET A 70 -23.23 -6.43 12.66
CA MET A 70 -23.04 -7.90 12.49
C MET A 70 -24.25 -8.75 12.02
N MET A 71 -23.93 -9.98 11.54
CA MET A 71 -24.83 -10.94 10.84
C MET A 71 -25.39 -12.12 11.65
N ALA A 72 -26.71 -12.33 11.58
CA ALA A 72 -27.35 -13.65 11.72
C ALA A 72 -27.46 -14.39 10.36
N ALA A 73 -27.39 -15.72 10.37
CA ALA A 73 -27.40 -16.55 9.16
C ALA A 73 -28.82 -17.00 8.74
N GLU A 74 -29.17 -16.79 7.45
CA GLU A 74 -30.42 -17.29 6.86
C GLU A 74 -30.20 -17.76 5.40
N TYR A 75 -30.95 -18.81 5.02
CA TYR A 75 -31.11 -19.41 3.67
C TYR A 75 -29.95 -20.23 3.07
N SER A 76 -30.33 -21.17 2.19
CA SER A 76 -29.45 -22.05 1.38
C SER A 76 -28.49 -22.97 2.16
N MET A 77 -28.98 -23.62 3.22
CA MET A 77 -28.31 -24.76 3.89
C MET A 77 -28.93 -26.10 3.48
N GLN A 78 -28.17 -27.21 3.55
CA GLN A 78 -28.70 -28.56 3.34
C GLN A 78 -29.56 -29.04 4.53
N GLU A 79 -29.24 -28.57 5.73
CA GLU A 79 -29.92 -28.89 6.99
C GLU A 79 -30.37 -27.56 7.66
N ARG A 80 -31.43 -27.61 8.47
CA ARG A 80 -31.89 -26.44 9.24
C ARG A 80 -31.17 -26.40 10.58
N HIS A 81 -30.15 -25.56 10.68
CA HIS A 81 -29.51 -25.22 11.96
C HIS A 81 -30.31 -24.11 12.67
N GLU A 82 -30.15 -24.02 13.99
CA GLU A 82 -30.64 -22.87 14.76
C GLU A 82 -29.89 -21.59 14.35
N GLY A 83 -30.48 -20.42 14.61
CA GLY A 83 -29.98 -19.14 14.10
C GLY A 83 -28.61 -18.76 14.67
N GLY A 84 -27.55 -18.97 13.92
CA GLY A 84 -26.16 -18.71 14.34
C GLY A 84 -25.48 -17.52 13.63
N ALA A 85 -24.23 -17.27 14.01
CA ALA A 85 -23.34 -16.33 13.33
C ALA A 85 -22.53 -17.04 12.24
N TYR A 86 -22.29 -16.38 11.10
CA TYR A 86 -21.39 -16.93 10.08
C TYR A 86 -19.93 -16.96 10.59
N THR A 87 -19.23 -18.08 10.40
CA THR A 87 -17.84 -18.28 10.91
C THR A 87 -16.89 -17.14 10.59
N TRP A 88 -16.98 -16.55 9.39
CA TRP A 88 -16.12 -15.45 8.96
C TRP A 88 -16.54 -14.05 9.42
N SER A 89 -17.64 -13.87 10.16
CA SER A 89 -18.03 -12.56 10.67
C SER A 89 -16.93 -12.03 11.62
N SER A 90 -16.43 -10.81 11.44
CA SER A 90 -15.34 -10.30 12.30
C SER A 90 -15.80 -10.18 13.77
N ARG A 91 -14.94 -10.56 14.72
CA ARG A 91 -15.27 -10.65 16.17
C ARG A 91 -14.44 -9.69 17.01
N GLY A 92 -15.04 -9.18 18.08
CA GLY A 92 -14.36 -8.38 19.11
C GLY A 92 -13.43 -9.21 20.02
N PRO A 93 -12.83 -8.61 21.06
CA PRO A 93 -12.81 -7.18 21.31
C PRO A 93 -11.92 -6.46 20.28
N ALA A 94 -12.08 -5.15 20.14
CA ALA A 94 -11.15 -4.30 19.41
C ALA A 94 -9.80 -4.20 20.15
N MET A 95 -8.76 -3.74 19.45
CA MET A 95 -7.38 -3.60 19.97
C MET A 95 -7.26 -2.65 21.18
N ASP A 96 -8.24 -1.76 21.38
CA ASP A 96 -8.36 -0.84 22.51
C ASP A 96 -9.33 -1.33 23.59
N GLY A 97 -9.68 -2.62 23.56
CA GLY A 97 -10.47 -3.35 24.55
C GLY A 97 -11.99 -3.18 24.47
N ASP A 98 -12.48 -2.24 23.66
CA ASP A 98 -13.91 -2.12 23.36
C ASP A 98 -14.48 -3.43 22.80
N LEU A 99 -15.75 -3.71 23.04
CA LEU A 99 -16.41 -4.86 22.43
C LEU A 99 -16.47 -4.72 20.89
N GLY A 100 -16.58 -3.49 20.39
CA GLY A 100 -16.59 -3.14 18.95
C GLY A 100 -17.84 -3.60 18.18
N VAL A 101 -18.64 -4.48 18.79
CA VAL A 101 -19.92 -4.97 18.31
C VAL A 101 -21.03 -4.42 19.20
N ASN A 102 -21.94 -3.63 18.62
CA ASN A 102 -23.11 -3.12 19.34
C ASN A 102 -24.27 -4.11 19.28
N VAL A 103 -24.77 -4.39 18.06
CA VAL A 103 -25.98 -5.20 17.85
C VAL A 103 -25.84 -6.12 16.64
N PHE A 104 -26.68 -7.15 16.63
CA PHE A 104 -26.74 -8.24 15.66
C PHE A 104 -28.00 -8.10 14.80
N ALA A 105 -27.92 -8.39 13.49
CA ALA A 105 -29.05 -8.30 12.56
C ALA A 105 -28.92 -9.35 11.43
N PRO A 106 -29.99 -9.80 10.76
CA PRO A 106 -29.90 -10.74 9.64
C PRO A 106 -28.90 -10.32 8.55
N GLY A 107 -28.15 -11.29 8.00
CA GLY A 107 -27.02 -11.06 7.10
C GLY A 107 -26.95 -11.91 5.84
N GLY A 108 -27.83 -12.91 5.70
CA GLY A 108 -28.17 -13.54 4.43
C GLY A 108 -29.40 -12.86 3.83
N ALA A 109 -29.38 -12.47 2.55
CA ALA A 109 -30.53 -11.81 1.91
C ALA A 109 -30.58 -12.06 0.40
N ILE A 110 -31.80 -12.29 -0.13
CA ILE A 110 -32.09 -12.23 -1.57
C ILE A 110 -32.43 -10.77 -1.91
N THR A 111 -31.40 -9.97 -2.18
CA THR A 111 -31.50 -8.52 -2.40
C THR A 111 -31.64 -8.16 -3.88
N SER A 112 -32.18 -6.98 -4.17
CA SER A 112 -32.17 -6.41 -5.53
C SER A 112 -30.76 -6.00 -5.95
N VAL A 113 -30.50 -6.03 -7.26
CA VAL A 113 -29.20 -5.63 -7.85
C VAL A 113 -29.43 -4.74 -9.07
N PRO A 114 -28.44 -3.93 -9.49
CA PRO A 114 -28.58 -3.05 -10.65
C PRO A 114 -28.89 -3.83 -11.94
N GLN A 115 -29.82 -3.31 -12.75
CA GLN A 115 -30.34 -4.03 -13.93
C GLN A 115 -29.27 -4.37 -14.98
N TRP A 116 -28.15 -3.64 -15.04
CA TRP A 116 -27.01 -3.96 -15.91
C TRP A 116 -26.34 -5.31 -15.59
N THR A 117 -26.57 -5.87 -14.40
CA THR A 117 -26.13 -7.23 -14.03
C THR A 117 -27.02 -8.34 -14.62
N LEU A 118 -27.97 -8.00 -15.50
CA LEU A 118 -28.93 -8.88 -16.17
C LEU A 118 -29.74 -9.80 -15.23
N THR A 119 -29.77 -9.47 -13.93
CA THR A 119 -30.48 -10.20 -12.89
C THR A 119 -31.29 -9.20 -12.06
N LYS A 120 -32.51 -9.57 -11.63
CA LYS A 120 -33.37 -8.68 -10.84
C LYS A 120 -33.10 -8.76 -9.33
N LYS A 121 -32.63 -9.91 -8.87
CA LYS A 121 -32.25 -10.19 -7.48
C LYS A 121 -31.05 -11.14 -7.45
N GLN A 122 -30.25 -11.10 -6.38
CA GLN A 122 -29.18 -12.05 -6.11
C GLN A 122 -29.16 -12.40 -4.61
N LEU A 123 -28.83 -13.65 -4.28
CA LEU A 123 -28.45 -14.01 -2.91
C LEU A 123 -27.11 -13.34 -2.58
N LYS A 124 -27.04 -12.66 -1.43
CA LYS A 124 -25.82 -12.06 -0.87
C LYS A 124 -25.74 -12.38 0.62
N ASN A 125 -24.52 -12.57 1.11
CA ASN A 125 -24.21 -12.85 2.50
C ASN A 125 -22.94 -12.09 2.90
N GLY A 126 -22.97 -11.39 4.03
CA GLY A 126 -21.83 -10.62 4.54
C GLY A 126 -22.31 -9.52 5.51
N THR A 127 -21.44 -9.03 6.38
CA THR A 127 -21.80 -7.93 7.32
C THR A 127 -22.32 -6.69 6.56
N SER A 128 -21.90 -6.54 5.31
CA SER A 128 -22.38 -5.59 4.32
C SER A 128 -23.90 -5.66 4.03
N MET A 129 -24.58 -6.76 4.37
CA MET A 129 -26.03 -6.97 4.27
C MET A 129 -26.74 -6.71 5.61
N SER A 130 -26.05 -6.88 6.75
CA SER A 130 -26.63 -6.62 8.08
C SER A 130 -26.61 -5.16 8.48
N ALA A 131 -25.58 -4.41 8.06
CA ALA A 131 -25.57 -2.97 8.22
C ALA A 131 -26.84 -2.32 7.60
N PRO A 132 -27.24 -2.62 6.35
CA PRO A 132 -28.47 -2.05 5.78
C PRO A 132 -29.76 -2.66 6.35
N ASN A 133 -29.73 -3.90 6.86
CA ASN A 133 -30.87 -4.46 7.62
C ASN A 133 -31.10 -3.65 8.91
N CYS A 134 -30.05 -3.48 9.73
CA CYS A 134 -30.07 -2.65 10.93
C CYS A 134 -30.40 -1.18 10.62
N THR A 135 -29.92 -0.63 9.51
CA THR A 135 -30.30 0.71 9.01
C THR A 135 -31.80 0.79 8.72
N GLY A 136 -32.40 -0.25 8.14
CA GLY A 136 -33.85 -0.37 7.96
C GLY A 136 -34.60 -0.37 9.28
N CYS A 137 -34.12 -1.11 10.28
CA CYS A 137 -34.68 -1.08 11.64
C CYS A 137 -34.62 0.32 12.27
N VAL A 138 -33.49 1.03 12.14
CA VAL A 138 -33.34 2.42 12.60
C VAL A 138 -34.30 3.37 11.87
N ALA A 139 -34.45 3.22 10.54
CA ALA A 139 -35.36 4.05 9.74
C ALA A 139 -36.83 3.84 10.14
N LEU A 140 -37.23 2.59 10.47
CA LEU A 140 -38.57 2.30 10.99
C LEU A 140 -38.79 2.94 12.37
N LEU A 141 -37.81 2.86 13.28
CA LEU A 141 -37.87 3.54 14.59
C LEU A 141 -38.03 5.04 14.43
N LEU A 142 -37.17 5.70 13.64
CA LEU A 142 -37.22 7.13 13.40
C LEU A 142 -38.54 7.57 12.74
N SER A 143 -39.07 6.79 11.80
CA SER A 143 -40.37 7.06 11.17
C SER A 143 -41.50 7.03 12.21
N GLY A 144 -41.56 5.98 13.04
CA GLY A 144 -42.55 5.86 14.11
C GLY A 144 -42.44 6.97 15.15
N LEU A 145 -41.23 7.32 15.58
CA LEU A 145 -40.99 8.35 16.60
C LEU A 145 -41.38 9.74 16.09
N LYS A 146 -41.01 10.08 14.85
CA LYS A 146 -41.46 11.31 14.17
C LYS A 146 -42.99 11.37 14.05
N ALA A 147 -43.64 10.26 13.74
CA ALA A 147 -45.11 10.18 13.62
C ALA A 147 -45.86 10.39 14.96
N VAL A 148 -45.23 10.09 16.11
CA VAL A 148 -45.78 10.36 17.44
C VAL A 148 -45.22 11.62 18.12
N GLY A 149 -44.48 12.46 17.38
CA GLY A 149 -43.91 13.71 17.90
C GLY A 149 -42.72 13.54 18.86
N ILE A 150 -42.14 12.34 18.95
CA ILE A 150 -40.99 12.07 19.81
C ILE A 150 -39.69 12.35 19.05
N HIS A 151 -38.93 13.29 19.57
CA HIS A 151 -37.57 13.57 19.14
C HIS A 151 -36.57 12.70 19.90
N THR A 152 -35.49 12.28 19.23
CA THR A 152 -34.46 11.41 19.79
C THR A 152 -33.11 11.67 19.14
N ASN A 153 -32.01 11.24 19.77
CA ASN A 153 -30.65 11.36 19.23
C ASN A 153 -29.99 9.98 18.96
N PRO A 154 -28.89 9.89 18.19
CA PRO A 154 -28.23 8.61 17.87
C PRO A 154 -27.83 7.76 19.07
N PHE A 155 -27.49 8.39 20.20
CA PHE A 155 -27.04 7.70 21.40
C PHE A 155 -28.21 7.13 22.21
N GLN A 156 -29.35 7.81 22.24
CA GLN A 156 -30.62 7.28 22.77
C GLN A 156 -31.12 6.11 21.91
N LEU A 157 -31.13 6.26 20.58
CA LEU A 157 -31.45 5.18 19.63
C LEU A 157 -30.54 3.96 19.84
N ARG A 158 -29.23 4.18 19.93
CA ARG A 158 -28.25 3.13 20.21
C ARG A 158 -28.48 2.49 21.59
N ARG A 159 -28.77 3.26 22.65
CA ARG A 159 -29.06 2.71 23.98
C ARG A 159 -30.31 1.84 23.95
N ALA A 160 -31.39 2.26 23.27
CA ALA A 160 -32.60 1.46 23.09
C ALA A 160 -32.30 0.13 22.38
N LEU A 161 -31.63 0.19 21.22
CA LEU A 161 -31.22 -0.99 20.45
C LEU A 161 -30.30 -1.93 21.25
N GLU A 162 -29.36 -1.38 22.04
CA GLU A 162 -28.46 -2.14 22.92
C GLU A 162 -29.14 -2.67 24.20
N HIS A 163 -30.29 -2.12 24.59
CA HIS A 163 -31.02 -2.53 25.79
C HIS A 163 -32.10 -3.57 25.49
N THR A 164 -32.84 -3.42 24.38
CA THR A 164 -33.93 -4.32 23.99
C THR A 164 -33.51 -5.42 23.01
N ALA A 165 -32.20 -5.57 22.76
CA ALA A 165 -31.66 -6.66 21.96
C ALA A 165 -31.87 -8.03 22.64
N VAL A 166 -32.30 -9.02 21.87
CA VAL A 166 -32.48 -10.40 22.37
C VAL A 166 -31.22 -11.19 22.11
N LYS A 167 -30.61 -11.76 23.16
CA LYS A 167 -29.43 -12.60 22.99
C LYS A 167 -29.76 -13.88 22.25
N VAL A 168 -29.00 -14.15 21.20
CA VAL A 168 -29.00 -15.43 20.48
C VAL A 168 -28.29 -16.47 21.38
N PRO A 169 -28.90 -17.63 21.67
CA PRO A 169 -28.24 -18.73 22.38
C PRO A 169 -26.96 -19.17 21.67
N HIS A 170 -26.01 -19.73 22.43
CA HIS A 170 -24.74 -20.32 21.95
C HIS A 170 -23.77 -19.38 21.16
N VAL A 171 -24.18 -18.17 20.79
CA VAL A 171 -23.32 -17.17 20.14
C VAL A 171 -22.59 -16.31 21.16
N ASP A 172 -21.28 -16.15 21.01
CA ASP A 172 -20.46 -15.39 21.95
C ASP A 172 -20.73 -13.87 21.93
N SER A 173 -20.53 -13.18 23.07
CA SER A 173 -20.77 -11.73 23.16
C SER A 173 -19.83 -10.92 22.25
N PHE A 174 -18.64 -11.46 21.93
CA PHE A 174 -17.71 -10.92 20.92
C PHE A 174 -18.27 -10.96 19.48
N VAL A 175 -19.40 -11.64 19.25
CA VAL A 175 -19.98 -11.92 17.92
C VAL A 175 -21.40 -11.36 17.78
N GLN A 176 -22.17 -11.27 18.87
CA GLN A 176 -23.51 -10.68 18.86
C GLN A 176 -23.61 -9.30 19.54
N GLY A 177 -22.56 -8.84 20.24
CA GLY A 177 -22.62 -7.61 21.02
C GLY A 177 -23.66 -7.72 22.14
N ARG A 178 -24.76 -6.97 22.01
CA ARG A 178 -25.92 -7.07 22.91
C ARG A 178 -26.98 -8.09 22.48
N GLY A 179 -26.97 -8.51 21.22
CA GLY A 179 -27.93 -9.46 20.66
C GLY A 179 -28.67 -8.93 19.43
N LEU A 180 -29.69 -9.67 19.00
CA LEU A 180 -30.50 -9.42 17.82
C LEU A 180 -31.43 -8.21 18.00
N VAL A 181 -31.34 -7.24 17.09
CA VAL A 181 -32.16 -6.02 17.07
C VAL A 181 -33.66 -6.32 17.12
N GLN A 182 -34.39 -5.65 18.03
CA GLN A 182 -35.84 -5.75 18.16
C GLN A 182 -36.51 -4.39 17.96
N VAL A 183 -37.23 -4.19 16.86
CA VAL A 183 -37.81 -2.88 16.50
C VAL A 183 -38.94 -2.46 17.44
N VAL A 184 -39.95 -3.31 17.65
CA VAL A 184 -41.13 -2.94 18.47
C VAL A 184 -40.77 -2.71 19.95
N PRO A 185 -39.98 -3.57 20.61
CA PRO A 185 -39.45 -3.29 21.95
C PRO A 185 -38.63 -2.00 22.04
N ALA A 186 -37.75 -1.71 21.07
CA ALA A 186 -36.96 -0.47 21.07
C ALA A 186 -37.86 0.78 20.91
N PHE A 187 -38.94 0.69 20.11
CA PHE A 187 -39.91 1.77 19.96
C PHE A 187 -40.67 2.07 21.26
N GLU A 188 -41.24 1.05 21.89
CA GLU A 188 -41.98 1.24 23.16
C GLU A 188 -41.04 1.65 24.31
N TYR A 189 -39.82 1.13 24.37
CA TYR A 189 -38.79 1.62 25.31
C TYR A 189 -38.50 3.12 25.09
N LEU A 190 -38.30 3.56 23.84
CA LEU A 190 -38.03 4.97 23.53
C LEU A 190 -39.24 5.86 23.85
N LYS A 191 -40.46 5.37 23.63
CA LYS A 191 -41.72 6.05 23.95
C LYS A 191 -41.99 6.17 25.46
N GLN A 192 -41.49 5.23 26.26
CA GLN A 192 -41.56 5.28 27.73
C GLN A 192 -40.47 6.18 28.35
N HIS A 193 -39.28 6.22 27.76
CA HIS A 193 -38.10 6.90 28.30
C HIS A 193 -37.68 8.14 27.48
N SER A 194 -38.55 8.65 26.61
CA SER A 194 -38.33 9.90 25.87
C SER A 194 -38.49 11.10 26.80
N ASN A 195 -37.40 11.49 27.44
CA ASN A 195 -37.24 12.88 27.85
C ASN A 195 -37.39 13.75 26.59
N ALA A 196 -38.26 14.76 26.65
CA ALA A 196 -38.41 15.71 25.54
C ALA A 196 -37.04 16.30 25.17
N ALA A 197 -36.74 16.43 23.88
CA ALA A 197 -35.39 16.67 23.38
C ALA A 197 -34.88 18.10 23.62
N SER A 198 -34.61 18.44 24.87
CA SER A 198 -33.71 19.54 25.21
C SER A 198 -32.25 19.05 25.13
N ASN A 199 -31.32 19.97 24.87
CA ASN A 199 -29.88 19.69 24.92
C ASN A 199 -29.35 19.58 26.36
N SER A 200 -30.24 19.39 27.34
CA SER A 200 -29.96 19.52 28.78
C SER A 200 -29.41 18.26 29.44
N GLN A 201 -29.23 17.18 28.69
CA GLN A 201 -28.69 15.92 29.19
C GLN A 201 -27.49 15.48 28.35
N PRO A 202 -26.54 14.72 28.91
CA PRO A 202 -25.46 14.12 28.14
C PRO A 202 -26.01 13.26 27.01
N LEU A 203 -25.47 13.46 25.79
CA LEU A 203 -25.68 12.57 24.65
C LEU A 203 -25.21 11.16 25.01
N TYR A 204 -23.98 11.07 25.53
CA TYR A 204 -23.39 9.83 26.03
C TYR A 204 -22.34 10.12 27.12
N TYR A 205 -21.72 9.07 27.62
CA TYR A 205 -20.61 9.15 28.57
C TYR A 205 -19.38 8.49 27.94
N ASP A 206 -18.33 9.27 27.75
CA ASP A 206 -17.05 8.83 27.21
C ASP A 206 -16.30 8.02 28.27
N VAL A 207 -15.84 6.82 27.89
CA VAL A 207 -15.18 5.84 28.76
C VAL A 207 -13.74 5.70 28.32
N ARG A 208 -12.80 6.14 29.17
CA ARG A 208 -11.35 6.03 28.93
C ARG A 208 -10.68 5.26 30.04
N ILE A 209 -9.87 4.28 29.68
CA ILE A 209 -9.27 3.33 30.62
C ILE A 209 -7.76 3.42 30.52
N THR A 210 -7.10 3.64 31.65
CA THR A 210 -5.63 3.62 31.76
C THR A 210 -5.21 2.34 32.45
N ARG A 211 -4.32 1.57 31.82
CA ARG A 211 -3.71 0.38 32.42
C ARG A 211 -2.36 0.74 33.06
N PRO A 212 -1.92 0.07 34.13
CA PRO A 212 -0.61 0.29 34.74
C PRO A 212 0.51 0.23 33.70
N GLY A 213 1.51 1.11 33.82
CA GLY A 213 2.63 1.21 32.88
C GLY A 213 2.29 1.76 31.48
N THR A 214 1.04 2.16 31.21
CA THR A 214 0.63 2.70 29.90
C THR A 214 0.16 4.15 29.98
N THR A 215 0.54 4.97 28.99
CA THR A 215 0.02 6.35 28.80
C THR A 215 -1.07 6.44 27.74
N ALA A 216 -1.35 5.33 27.03
CA ALA A 216 -2.42 5.24 26.04
C ALA A 216 -3.72 4.79 26.69
N PHE A 217 -4.81 5.52 26.42
CA PHE A 217 -6.15 5.17 26.91
C PHE A 217 -6.82 4.16 25.98
N GLY A 218 -7.46 3.13 26.55
CA GLY A 218 -8.39 2.24 25.87
C GLY A 218 -9.85 2.62 26.10
N ARG A 219 -10.77 2.00 25.35
CA ARG A 219 -12.23 2.07 25.55
C ARG A 219 -12.80 0.84 26.27
N GLY A 220 -12.01 -0.23 26.40
CA GLY A 220 -12.27 -1.36 27.29
C GLY A 220 -11.00 -1.87 27.96
N VAL A 221 -11.16 -2.76 28.94
CA VAL A 221 -10.06 -3.51 29.54
C VAL A 221 -9.81 -4.75 28.69
N CYS A 222 -8.60 -4.87 28.13
CA CYS A 222 -8.13 -6.12 27.53
C CYS A 222 -6.82 -6.52 28.20
N LEU A 223 -6.83 -7.67 28.87
CA LEU A 223 -5.66 -8.33 29.43
C LEU A 223 -5.47 -9.62 28.64
N ARG A 224 -4.49 -9.66 27.72
CA ARG A 224 -4.34 -10.75 26.74
C ARG A 224 -2.91 -11.25 26.63
N GLU A 225 -1.92 -10.37 26.71
CA GLU A 225 -0.52 -10.74 26.56
C GLU A 225 -0.01 -11.44 27.83
N PRO A 226 1.04 -12.29 27.77
CA PRO A 226 1.57 -12.95 28.96
C PRO A 226 1.92 -11.96 30.09
N ALA A 227 2.45 -10.78 29.74
CA ALA A 227 2.76 -9.71 30.70
C ALA A 227 1.53 -9.07 31.37
N ASP A 228 0.32 -9.21 30.79
CA ASP A 228 -0.92 -8.68 31.38
C ASP A 228 -1.50 -9.59 32.49
N VAL A 229 -1.10 -10.87 32.54
CA VAL A 229 -1.84 -11.92 33.30
C VAL A 229 -0.99 -13.02 33.97
N VAL A 230 0.27 -13.21 33.59
CA VAL A 230 1.08 -14.34 34.08
C VAL A 230 1.85 -13.95 35.34
N GLY A 231 1.56 -14.62 36.45
CA GLY A 231 2.16 -14.31 37.76
C GLY A 231 1.49 -13.16 38.51
N LEU A 232 0.35 -12.68 38.02
CA LEU A 232 -0.46 -11.63 38.64
C LEU A 232 -1.76 -12.22 39.18
N SER A 233 -2.08 -11.97 40.45
CA SER A 233 -3.38 -12.35 41.05
C SER A 233 -4.50 -11.38 40.73
N SER A 234 -4.17 -10.09 40.52
CA SER A 234 -5.13 -9.08 40.05
C SER A 234 -4.45 -7.94 39.29
N VAL A 235 -5.23 -7.16 38.55
CA VAL A 235 -4.80 -5.93 37.89
C VAL A 235 -5.78 -4.80 38.21
N GLU A 236 -5.29 -3.72 38.79
CA GLU A 236 -6.03 -2.47 38.93
C GLU A 236 -5.97 -1.65 37.62
N VAL A 237 -7.08 -1.04 37.23
CA VAL A 237 -7.18 -0.11 36.10
C VAL A 237 -7.90 1.16 36.51
N GLN A 238 -7.51 2.31 35.95
CA GLN A 238 -8.17 3.59 36.18
C GLN A 238 -9.22 3.83 35.09
N VAL A 239 -10.48 3.94 35.48
CA VAL A 239 -11.62 4.17 34.58
C VAL A 239 -12.08 5.62 34.72
N LYS A 240 -11.89 6.42 33.66
CA LYS A 240 -12.40 7.78 33.54
C LYS A 240 -13.71 7.80 32.77
N ILE A 241 -14.75 8.38 33.37
CA ILE A 241 -16.07 8.64 32.79
C ILE A 241 -16.23 10.14 32.60
N SER A 242 -16.61 10.58 31.39
CA SER A 242 -16.82 12.01 31.08
C SER A 242 -18.16 12.20 30.35
N PRO A 243 -19.13 12.97 30.88
CA PRO A 243 -20.39 13.22 30.20
C PRO A 243 -20.18 14.14 28.99
N VAL A 244 -20.63 13.72 27.82
CA VAL A 244 -20.53 14.50 26.57
C VAL A 244 -21.89 15.06 26.22
N PHE A 245 -21.97 16.38 26.16
CA PHE A 245 -23.17 17.14 25.80
C PHE A 245 -23.14 17.53 24.32
N HIS A 246 -24.28 17.95 23.77
CA HIS A 246 -24.32 18.62 22.47
C HIS A 246 -23.50 19.93 22.52
N VAL A 247 -22.91 20.34 21.39
CA VAL A 247 -22.09 21.56 21.34
C VAL A 247 -22.89 22.80 21.74
N ASP A 248 -24.17 22.87 21.36
CA ASP A 248 -25.10 23.95 21.67
C ASP A 248 -25.79 23.80 23.03
N ALA A 249 -25.35 22.86 23.88
CA ALA A 249 -25.92 22.69 25.22
C ALA A 249 -25.59 23.89 26.14
N PRO A 250 -26.59 24.53 26.78
CA PRO A 250 -26.34 25.63 27.71
C PRO A 250 -25.43 25.24 28.87
N ASN A 251 -24.65 26.22 29.37
CA ASN A 251 -23.79 25.98 30.53
C ASN A 251 -24.58 25.79 31.84
N ALA A 252 -25.80 26.32 31.93
CA ALA A 252 -26.71 26.04 33.04
C ALA A 252 -27.03 24.54 33.12
N ASP A 253 -27.39 23.93 32.01
CA ASP A 253 -27.76 22.53 31.92
C ASP A 253 -26.57 21.59 32.23
N LYS A 254 -25.37 21.97 31.78
CA LYS A 254 -24.12 21.29 32.17
C LYS A 254 -23.93 21.35 33.69
N LEU A 255 -24.11 22.52 34.32
CA LEU A 255 -24.00 22.69 35.77
C LEU A 255 -25.10 21.98 36.57
N GLN A 256 -26.26 21.70 35.96
CA GLN A 256 -27.35 20.93 36.56
C GLN A 256 -27.11 19.41 36.56
N LEU A 257 -26.03 18.92 35.93
CA LEU A 257 -25.72 17.49 35.96
C LEU A 257 -25.16 17.10 37.33
N ASP A 258 -26.03 16.51 38.15
CA ASP A 258 -25.72 15.77 39.37
C ASP A 258 -26.39 14.39 39.27
N MET A 259 -25.59 13.32 39.22
CA MET A 259 -26.09 11.96 39.10
C MET A 259 -25.39 11.00 40.07
N SER A 260 -26.17 10.35 40.92
CA SER A 260 -25.74 9.11 41.59
C SER A 260 -25.79 7.97 40.57
N ILE A 261 -24.63 7.43 40.22
CA ILE A 261 -24.48 6.26 39.34
C ILE A 261 -24.23 5.02 40.19
N ALA A 262 -25.03 3.97 40.02
CA ALA A 262 -24.76 2.65 40.56
C ALA A 262 -23.88 1.86 39.58
N LEU A 263 -22.71 1.38 40.03
CA LEU A 263 -21.80 0.58 39.22
C LEU A 263 -21.99 -0.91 39.53
N ILE A 264 -22.19 -1.72 38.49
CA ILE A 264 -22.52 -3.15 38.64
C ILE A 264 -21.60 -4.00 37.78
N ALA A 265 -20.79 -4.85 38.41
CA ALA A 265 -20.01 -5.86 37.72
C ALA A 265 -20.90 -7.02 37.25
N THR A 266 -20.73 -7.48 36.01
CA THR A 266 -21.47 -8.65 35.47
C THR A 266 -20.81 -9.99 35.77
N ARG A 267 -19.68 -9.98 36.50
CA ARG A 267 -18.86 -11.14 36.87
C ARG A 267 -18.25 -10.94 38.27
N PRO A 268 -18.14 -11.99 39.10
CA PRO A 268 -17.58 -11.90 40.45
C PRO A 268 -16.07 -11.63 40.49
N TRP A 269 -15.37 -11.77 39.36
CA TRP A 269 -13.94 -11.47 39.22
C TRP A 269 -13.67 -10.01 38.80
N ILE A 270 -14.69 -9.16 38.68
CA ILE A 270 -14.56 -7.73 38.39
C ILE A 270 -15.08 -6.95 39.60
N PHE A 271 -14.25 -6.03 40.11
CA PHE A 271 -14.56 -5.21 41.28
C PHE A 271 -14.52 -3.73 40.89
N ALA A 272 -15.52 -2.98 41.33
CA ALA A 272 -15.63 -1.54 41.20
C ALA A 272 -16.31 -0.98 42.47
N PRO A 273 -16.14 0.32 42.80
CA PRO A 273 -16.93 0.96 43.86
C PRO A 273 -18.43 0.81 43.56
N PRO A 274 -19.31 0.63 44.57
CA PRO A 274 -20.73 0.37 44.32
C PRO A 274 -21.47 1.58 43.72
N THR A 275 -20.98 2.79 43.99
CA THR A 275 -21.57 4.05 43.54
C THR A 275 -20.50 5.04 43.06
N LEU A 276 -20.91 5.97 42.20
CA LEU A 276 -20.10 7.05 41.65
C LEU A 276 -20.97 8.30 41.52
N ALA A 277 -20.62 9.39 42.22
CA ALA A 277 -21.24 10.69 42.02
C ALA A 277 -20.64 11.35 40.76
N LEU A 278 -21.45 11.51 39.71
CA LEU A 278 -21.05 11.99 38.40
C LEU A 278 -21.64 13.37 38.12
N PHE A 279 -20.77 14.32 37.83
CA PHE A 279 -21.10 15.70 37.48
C PHE A 279 -20.59 16.01 36.07
N HIS A 280 -20.77 17.25 35.58
CA HIS A 280 -20.20 17.66 34.28
C HIS A 280 -18.67 17.53 34.24
N ASP A 281 -17.99 17.86 35.34
CA ASP A 281 -16.59 17.50 35.49
C ASP A 281 -16.43 15.98 35.61
N SER A 282 -15.62 15.44 34.72
CA SER A 282 -15.31 14.03 34.57
C SER A 282 -14.86 13.36 35.86
N ARG A 283 -15.19 12.08 36.06
CA ARG A 283 -14.86 11.32 37.27
C ARG A 283 -14.02 10.11 36.94
N VAL A 284 -13.15 9.74 37.87
CA VAL A 284 -12.23 8.60 37.75
C VAL A 284 -12.45 7.66 38.92
N PHE A 285 -12.47 6.36 38.66
CA PHE A 285 -12.49 5.33 39.69
C PHE A 285 -11.54 4.17 39.37
N SER A 286 -10.93 3.59 40.41
CA SER A 286 -10.21 2.33 40.31
C SER A 286 -11.19 1.17 40.11
N ALA A 287 -10.91 0.29 39.15
CA ALA A 287 -11.53 -1.03 39.06
C ALA A 287 -10.45 -2.11 39.16
N VAL A 288 -10.75 -3.23 39.81
CA VAL A 288 -9.81 -4.35 40.00
C VAL A 288 -10.35 -5.58 39.28
N VAL A 289 -9.52 -6.14 38.40
CA VAL A 289 -9.78 -7.39 37.70
C VAL A 289 -9.02 -8.50 38.43
N GLN A 290 -9.74 -9.39 39.12
CA GLN A 290 -9.16 -10.56 39.75
C GLN A 290 -8.86 -11.62 38.69
N LEU A 291 -7.67 -12.21 38.75
CA LEU A 291 -7.16 -13.17 37.78
C LEU A 291 -7.16 -14.59 38.32
N ASP A 292 -6.90 -14.83 39.60
CA ASP A 292 -6.64 -16.19 40.15
C ASP A 292 -7.69 -17.23 39.74
N GLN A 293 -8.98 -16.88 39.84
CA GLN A 293 -10.12 -17.77 39.56
C GLN A 293 -10.34 -18.07 38.07
N LEU A 294 -9.63 -17.40 37.15
CA LEU A 294 -9.81 -17.55 35.71
C LEU A 294 -8.95 -18.68 35.14
N SER A 295 -9.56 -19.56 34.34
CA SER A 295 -8.87 -20.64 33.63
C SER A 295 -8.01 -20.13 32.46
N ALA A 296 -6.92 -20.84 32.16
CA ALA A 296 -6.11 -20.62 30.96
C ALA A 296 -6.76 -21.21 29.70
N GLY A 297 -6.36 -20.73 28.53
CA GLY A 297 -6.81 -21.22 27.23
C GLY A 297 -8.19 -20.71 26.79
N VAL A 298 -8.89 -19.94 27.62
CA VAL A 298 -10.26 -19.43 27.40
C VAL A 298 -10.29 -17.90 27.43
N ALA A 299 -11.17 -17.28 26.65
CA ALA A 299 -11.47 -15.86 26.70
C ALA A 299 -12.62 -15.58 27.70
N HIS A 300 -12.31 -14.90 28.80
CA HIS A 300 -13.29 -14.52 29.82
C HIS A 300 -13.82 -13.12 29.54
N PHE A 301 -15.15 -12.98 29.45
CA PHE A 301 -15.81 -11.70 29.24
C PHE A 301 -16.72 -11.31 30.41
N GLY A 302 -16.63 -10.04 30.80
CA GLY A 302 -17.50 -9.37 31.75
C GLY A 302 -17.52 -7.86 31.50
N GLU A 303 -18.27 -7.11 32.30
CA GLU A 303 -18.43 -5.67 32.16
C GLU A 303 -18.64 -5.01 33.53
N ILE A 304 -18.33 -3.71 33.61
CA ILE A 304 -18.86 -2.82 34.66
C ILE A 304 -19.96 -1.97 34.01
N LEU A 305 -21.15 -1.95 34.59
CA LEU A 305 -22.33 -1.27 34.05
C LEU A 305 -22.69 -0.08 34.94
N GLY A 306 -22.73 1.13 34.38
CA GLY A 306 -23.18 2.33 35.09
C GLY A 306 -24.67 2.57 34.87
N TYR A 307 -25.48 2.45 35.92
CA TYR A 307 -26.91 2.76 35.93
C TYR A 307 -27.19 4.08 36.66
N ASP A 308 -28.24 4.81 36.27
CA ASP A 308 -28.84 5.83 37.14
C ASP A 308 -29.40 5.15 38.40
N SER A 309 -28.96 5.57 39.60
CA SER A 309 -29.42 4.99 40.87
C SER A 309 -30.92 5.19 41.10
N HIS A 310 -31.52 6.24 40.55
CA HIS A 310 -32.92 6.60 40.74
C HIS A 310 -33.83 5.96 39.68
N ASP A 311 -33.30 5.68 38.49
CA ASP A 311 -34.04 5.08 37.38
C ASP A 311 -33.21 4.03 36.65
N ARG A 312 -33.37 2.78 37.10
CA ARG A 312 -32.71 1.61 36.52
C ARG A 312 -33.48 1.03 35.32
N ALA A 313 -34.68 1.55 35.00
CA ALA A 313 -35.49 1.12 33.86
C ALA A 313 -34.94 1.65 32.52
N LYS A 314 -34.30 2.83 32.54
CA LYS A 314 -33.43 3.35 31.45
C LYS A 314 -32.26 2.43 31.04
N GLY A 315 -32.03 1.32 31.77
CA GLY A 315 -30.86 0.47 31.58
C GLY A 315 -29.54 1.17 31.92
N PRO A 316 -28.39 0.59 31.55
CA PRO A 316 -27.09 1.19 31.81
C PRO A 316 -26.81 2.35 30.84
N LEU A 317 -26.39 3.47 31.42
CA LEU A 317 -26.00 4.69 30.72
C LEU A 317 -24.66 4.55 29.98
N PHE A 318 -23.74 3.78 30.56
CA PHE A 318 -22.44 3.41 30.00
C PHE A 318 -22.02 2.00 30.42
N ARG A 319 -21.03 1.46 29.71
CA ARG A 319 -20.49 0.12 29.91
C ARG A 319 -18.97 0.14 29.78
N VAL A 320 -18.28 -0.55 30.68
CA VAL A 320 -16.83 -0.77 30.64
C VAL A 320 -16.61 -2.24 30.30
N PRO A 321 -16.35 -2.61 29.04
CA PRO A 321 -16.12 -4.01 28.68
C PRO A 321 -14.78 -4.49 29.23
N VAL A 322 -14.75 -5.72 29.75
CA VAL A 322 -13.58 -6.36 30.37
C VAL A 322 -13.38 -7.74 29.75
N THR A 323 -12.25 -7.89 29.05
CA THR A 323 -11.80 -9.15 28.45
C THR A 323 -10.50 -9.59 29.10
N VAL A 324 -10.46 -10.84 29.57
CA VAL A 324 -9.24 -11.48 30.08
C VAL A 324 -9.00 -12.78 29.32
N ILE A 325 -7.83 -12.89 28.70
CA ILE A 325 -7.34 -14.08 28.02
C ILE A 325 -6.06 -14.50 28.73
N LYS A 326 -6.10 -15.63 29.45
CA LYS A 326 -4.91 -16.26 30.01
C LYS A 326 -4.35 -17.25 28.97
N PRO A 327 -3.21 -16.98 28.32
CA PRO A 327 -2.64 -17.90 27.35
C PRO A 327 -2.10 -19.15 28.05
N THR A 328 -2.35 -20.32 27.47
CA THR A 328 -1.77 -21.59 27.91
C THR A 328 -0.27 -21.59 27.62
N ARG A 329 0.56 -21.85 28.63
CA ARG A 329 2.01 -22.08 28.42
C ARG A 329 2.21 -23.41 27.71
N VAL A 330 3.04 -23.42 26.68
CA VAL A 330 3.46 -24.66 26.01
C VAL A 330 4.75 -25.15 26.67
N ALA A 331 4.81 -26.44 27.03
CA ALA A 331 5.93 -27.02 27.78
C ALA A 331 7.14 -27.38 26.88
N MET A 332 6.86 -27.65 25.61
CA MET A 332 7.82 -27.91 24.53
C MET A 332 7.62 -26.84 23.44
N PRO A 333 8.49 -26.73 22.43
CA PRO A 333 8.19 -25.95 21.22
C PRO A 333 6.97 -26.43 20.44
N GLU A 334 6.43 -27.62 20.73
CA GLU A 334 5.28 -28.21 20.04
C GLU A 334 4.10 -28.53 20.98
N THR A 335 2.89 -28.55 20.42
CA THR A 335 1.66 -29.03 21.07
C THR A 335 0.62 -29.48 20.05
N THR A 336 -0.16 -30.50 20.40
CA THR A 336 -1.26 -31.02 19.58
C THR A 336 -2.60 -30.77 20.27
N LEU A 337 -3.54 -30.18 19.54
CA LEU A 337 -4.90 -29.90 20.00
C LEU A 337 -5.88 -30.79 19.22
N THR A 338 -6.82 -31.44 19.92
CA THR A 338 -7.73 -32.45 19.32
C THR A 338 -9.23 -32.07 19.41
N PRO A 339 -9.65 -30.92 18.87
CA PRO A 339 -11.03 -30.46 18.96
C PRO A 339 -11.99 -31.24 18.06
N THR A 340 -13.27 -31.28 18.44
CA THR A 340 -14.37 -31.70 17.56
C THR A 340 -15.30 -30.52 17.36
N VAL A 341 -15.54 -30.10 16.11
CA VAL A 341 -16.19 -28.81 15.79
C VAL A 341 -17.31 -29.01 14.76
N ALA A 342 -18.50 -28.46 14.98
CA ALA A 342 -19.60 -28.54 14.02
C ALA A 342 -19.46 -27.54 12.85
N PRO A 343 -20.13 -27.76 11.71
CA PRO A 343 -20.24 -26.74 10.67
C PRO A 343 -20.94 -25.48 11.19
N GLY A 344 -20.25 -24.34 11.17
CA GLY A 344 -20.75 -23.09 11.74
C GLY A 344 -20.08 -22.69 13.07
N ASP A 345 -19.60 -23.68 13.82
CA ASP A 345 -18.90 -23.48 15.09
C ASP A 345 -17.40 -23.19 14.89
N GLU A 346 -16.73 -22.86 16.00
CA GLU A 346 -15.30 -22.57 16.06
C GLU A 346 -14.64 -23.26 17.25
N PHE A 347 -13.46 -23.86 17.02
CA PHE A 347 -12.50 -24.09 18.08
C PHE A 347 -11.51 -22.93 18.15
N ARG A 348 -11.06 -22.60 19.35
CA ARG A 348 -10.18 -21.46 19.62
C ARG A 348 -9.31 -21.76 20.84
N ALA A 349 -7.99 -21.74 20.66
CA ALA A 349 -7.00 -21.88 21.71
C ALA A 349 -6.08 -20.65 21.76
N PHE A 350 -5.74 -20.21 22.97
CA PHE A 350 -4.80 -19.12 23.21
C PHE A 350 -3.51 -19.70 23.79
N LEU A 351 -2.39 -19.53 23.07
CA LEU A 351 -1.08 -20.10 23.43
C LEU A 351 -0.08 -18.97 23.70
N ALA A 352 0.75 -19.15 24.73
CA ALA A 352 1.84 -18.24 25.03
C ALA A 352 3.02 -18.57 24.10
N VAL A 353 3.37 -17.63 23.22
CA VAL A 353 4.45 -17.82 22.25
C VAL A 353 5.81 -17.86 22.99
N PRO A 354 6.61 -18.94 22.85
CA PRO A 354 7.88 -19.09 23.54
C PRO A 354 8.87 -17.93 23.30
N ALA A 355 9.78 -17.74 24.26
CA ALA A 355 10.91 -16.83 24.10
C ALA A 355 11.80 -17.28 22.93
N GLY A 356 12.17 -16.37 22.02
CA GLY A 356 12.98 -16.71 20.85
C GLY A 356 12.25 -17.40 19.69
N ALA A 357 10.93 -17.64 19.79
CA ALA A 357 10.13 -18.04 18.64
C ALA A 357 10.11 -16.94 17.58
N THR A 358 10.19 -17.32 16.30
CA THR A 358 10.25 -16.40 15.15
C THR A 358 9.23 -16.74 14.04
N TRP A 359 8.79 -18.00 13.98
CA TRP A 359 7.53 -18.39 13.33
C TRP A 359 6.88 -19.57 14.04
N VAL A 360 5.66 -19.89 13.62
CA VAL A 360 4.92 -21.09 13.99
C VAL A 360 4.51 -21.82 12.71
N ASP A 361 4.64 -23.13 12.72
CA ASP A 361 4.01 -24.04 11.75
C ASP A 361 2.75 -24.63 12.40
N VAL A 362 1.64 -24.65 11.65
CA VAL A 362 0.37 -25.23 12.10
C VAL A 362 -0.15 -26.20 11.06
N ARG A 363 -0.34 -27.45 11.44
CA ARG A 363 -0.87 -28.54 10.61
C ARG A 363 -2.27 -28.90 11.08
N VAL A 364 -3.25 -28.88 10.18
CA VAL A 364 -4.62 -29.33 10.45
C VAL A 364 -4.88 -30.65 9.71
N VAL A 365 -5.35 -31.65 10.44
CA VAL A 365 -5.63 -33.02 9.96
C VAL A 365 -7.03 -33.42 10.38
N SER A 366 -7.67 -34.31 9.62
CA SER A 366 -8.93 -34.96 10.06
C SER A 366 -8.62 -36.02 11.12
N GLY A 367 -9.24 -35.93 12.30
CA GLY A 367 -9.08 -36.91 13.37
C GLY A 367 -9.70 -38.28 13.08
N THR A 368 -10.50 -38.38 12.01
CA THR A 368 -11.03 -39.64 11.47
C THR A 368 -10.86 -39.71 9.95
N PRO A 369 -10.63 -40.92 9.37
CA PRO A 369 -10.64 -41.09 7.92
C PRO A 369 -12.01 -40.74 7.33
N PHE A 370 -12.03 -39.97 6.24
CA PHE A 370 -13.28 -39.71 5.52
C PHE A 370 -13.77 -40.97 4.79
N PRO A 371 -15.09 -41.26 4.78
CA PRO A 371 -15.64 -42.33 3.95
C PRO A 371 -15.39 -42.02 2.46
N SER A 372 -15.31 -43.08 1.64
CA SER A 372 -14.86 -43.04 0.24
C SER A 372 -15.68 -42.14 -0.71
N VAL A 373 -16.86 -41.69 -0.30
CA VAL A 373 -17.64 -40.67 -1.01
C VAL A 373 -17.06 -39.29 -0.71
N ARG A 374 -16.18 -38.78 -1.59
CA ARG A 374 -15.52 -37.46 -1.48
C ARG A 374 -16.51 -36.32 -1.19
N ARG A 375 -16.63 -35.92 0.07
CA ARG A 375 -17.26 -34.66 0.51
C ARG A 375 -16.20 -33.76 1.13
N HIS A 376 -15.48 -33.03 0.27
CA HIS A 376 -14.47 -32.04 0.68
C HIS A 376 -15.01 -31.14 1.80
N ARG A 377 -14.28 -31.05 2.92
CA ARG A 377 -14.66 -30.25 4.08
C ARG A 377 -14.01 -28.88 3.99
N THR A 378 -14.77 -27.80 3.84
CA THR A 378 -14.18 -26.46 3.81
C THR A 378 -13.88 -26.00 5.23
N VAL A 379 -12.60 -25.95 5.58
CA VAL A 379 -12.12 -25.55 6.91
C VAL A 379 -11.43 -24.19 6.82
N VAL A 380 -11.63 -23.36 7.82
CA VAL A 380 -10.94 -22.08 8.02
C VAL A 380 -9.92 -22.25 9.14
N LEU A 381 -8.64 -21.98 8.87
CA LEU A 381 -7.62 -21.72 9.89
C LEU A 381 -7.43 -20.21 9.97
N HIS A 382 -7.50 -19.65 11.19
CA HIS A 382 -7.18 -18.26 11.45
C HIS A 382 -6.23 -18.18 12.65
N LEU A 383 -4.97 -17.85 12.37
CA LEU A 383 -3.96 -17.50 13.37
C LEU A 383 -3.95 -15.98 13.60
N MET A 384 -3.94 -15.52 14.84
CA MET A 384 -3.98 -14.07 15.17
C MET A 384 -3.06 -13.73 16.34
N GLN A 385 -2.20 -12.73 16.16
CA GLN A 385 -1.49 -12.04 17.24
C GLN A 385 -1.92 -10.58 17.33
N TYR A 386 -1.95 -10.05 18.56
CA TYR A 386 -2.18 -8.62 18.79
C TYR A 386 -0.84 -7.88 18.82
N GLU A 387 -0.75 -6.71 18.19
CA GLU A 387 0.41 -5.83 18.28
C GLU A 387 -0.02 -4.36 18.23
N THR A 388 0.50 -3.55 19.16
CA THR A 388 0.14 -2.14 19.29
C THR A 388 0.65 -1.33 18.11
N TYR A 389 -0.19 -0.50 17.48
CA TYR A 389 0.10 0.26 16.27
C TYR A 389 0.30 -0.57 14.99
N THR A 390 0.01 -1.87 15.02
CA THR A 390 -0.08 -2.71 13.82
C THR A 390 -1.54 -3.03 13.50
N ARG A 391 -1.86 -3.19 12.21
CA ARG A 391 -3.20 -3.60 11.76
C ARG A 391 -3.36 -5.11 12.00
N PRO A 392 -4.52 -5.61 12.47
CA PRO A 392 -4.75 -7.05 12.66
C PRO A 392 -4.39 -7.90 11.43
N ASN A 393 -4.66 -7.43 10.20
CA ASN A 393 -4.30 -8.17 8.98
C ASN A 393 -2.80 -8.23 8.66
N GLY A 394 -1.94 -7.51 9.39
CA GLY A 394 -0.48 -7.65 9.34
C GLY A 394 0.07 -8.68 10.33
N THR A 395 -0.71 -9.06 11.34
CA THR A 395 -0.33 -10.03 12.40
C THR A 395 -1.29 -11.23 12.45
N SER A 396 -1.91 -11.55 11.31
CA SER A 396 -2.86 -12.64 11.17
C SER A 396 -2.61 -13.49 9.92
N LEU A 397 -2.86 -14.79 10.01
CA LEU A 397 -2.92 -15.71 8.88
C LEU A 397 -4.32 -16.33 8.77
N LEU A 398 -5.14 -15.82 7.85
CA LEU A 398 -6.44 -16.39 7.50
C LEU A 398 -6.32 -17.27 6.24
N LYS A 399 -6.55 -18.57 6.38
CA LYS A 399 -6.56 -19.56 5.28
C LYS A 399 -7.89 -20.30 5.24
N ARG A 400 -8.37 -20.56 4.02
CA ARG A 400 -9.53 -21.42 3.76
C ARG A 400 -9.09 -22.53 2.82
N PHE A 401 -9.38 -23.78 3.15
CA PHE A 401 -8.90 -24.94 2.43
C PHE A 401 -9.93 -26.06 2.44
N GLN A 402 -9.77 -27.03 1.54
CA GLN A 402 -10.51 -28.28 1.57
C GLN A 402 -9.69 -29.31 2.33
N LEU A 403 -10.27 -29.90 3.37
CA LEU A 403 -9.72 -31.06 4.06
C LEU A 403 -10.32 -32.32 3.41
N ASP A 404 -9.46 -33.19 2.90
CA ASP A 404 -9.83 -34.33 2.04
C ASP A 404 -9.05 -35.63 2.32
N ALA A 405 -8.59 -35.76 3.57
CA ALA A 405 -7.65 -36.76 4.12
C ALA A 405 -6.16 -36.50 3.84
N SER A 406 -5.81 -35.40 3.16
CA SER A 406 -4.46 -34.84 3.17
C SER A 406 -4.23 -33.86 4.35
N ASP A 407 -2.95 -33.62 4.70
CA ASP A 407 -2.54 -32.68 5.74
C ASP A 407 -2.54 -31.23 5.25
N ALA A 408 -3.18 -30.32 5.99
CA ALA A 408 -3.17 -28.88 5.68
C ALA A 408 -2.16 -28.14 6.56
N GLY A 409 -0.91 -28.04 6.10
CA GLY A 409 0.17 -27.30 6.78
C GLY A 409 0.29 -25.84 6.35
N TYR A 410 0.39 -24.92 7.31
CA TYR A 410 0.59 -23.48 7.10
C TYR A 410 1.53 -22.87 8.13
N SER A 411 2.37 -21.92 7.71
CA SER A 411 3.32 -21.22 8.59
C SER A 411 2.99 -19.73 8.71
N MET A 412 3.19 -19.13 9.88
CA MET A 412 3.07 -17.69 10.14
C MET A 412 4.25 -17.17 10.96
N ALA A 413 4.85 -16.04 10.59
CA ALA A 413 5.84 -15.36 11.44
C ALA A 413 5.19 -14.95 12.79
N VAL A 414 5.92 -15.05 13.90
CA VAL A 414 5.38 -14.72 15.23
C VAL A 414 6.27 -13.77 16.03
N ARG A 415 5.64 -12.87 16.79
CA ARG A 415 6.30 -12.13 17.87
C ARG A 415 6.45 -13.03 19.12
N PRO A 416 7.65 -13.22 19.69
CA PRO A 416 7.84 -13.99 20.93
C PRO A 416 7.25 -13.28 22.15
N LEU A 417 7.09 -14.01 23.27
CA LEU A 417 6.56 -13.50 24.55
C LEU A 417 5.18 -12.82 24.42
N SER A 418 4.31 -13.39 23.58
CA SER A 418 3.00 -12.83 23.22
C SER A 418 1.90 -13.89 23.28
N THR A 419 0.65 -13.49 23.05
CA THR A 419 -0.46 -14.44 22.90
C THR A 419 -0.85 -14.63 21.43
N ILE A 420 -0.58 -15.82 20.90
CA ILE A 420 -1.17 -16.26 19.63
C ILE A 420 -2.50 -16.96 19.89
N GLU A 421 -3.47 -16.67 19.05
CA GLU A 421 -4.75 -17.34 18.97
C GLU A 421 -4.76 -18.27 17.77
N VAL A 422 -4.98 -19.56 18.02
CA VAL A 422 -5.15 -20.61 17.01
C VAL A 422 -6.63 -20.92 16.93
N CYS A 423 -7.31 -20.43 15.88
CA CYS A 423 -8.74 -20.63 15.69
C CYS A 423 -9.01 -21.47 14.43
N VAL A 424 -9.86 -22.49 14.55
CA VAL A 424 -10.22 -23.41 13.46
C VAL A 424 -11.73 -23.58 13.41
N ALA A 425 -12.34 -23.33 12.25
CA ALA A 425 -13.80 -23.35 12.07
C ALA A 425 -14.20 -24.03 10.76
N PRO A 426 -14.93 -25.16 10.77
CA PRO A 426 -15.58 -25.72 9.59
C PRO A 426 -16.66 -24.75 9.08
N MET A 427 -16.64 -24.44 7.79
CA MET A 427 -17.55 -23.48 7.18
C MET A 427 -18.99 -24.02 7.19
N TRP A 428 -19.97 -23.24 7.67
CA TRP A 428 -21.38 -23.64 7.86
C TRP A 428 -22.06 -24.37 6.69
N ASN A 429 -21.65 -24.11 5.45
CA ASN A 429 -22.18 -24.77 4.25
C ASN A 429 -21.58 -26.17 4.01
N THR A 430 -20.73 -26.66 4.92
CA THR A 430 -20.08 -27.98 4.87
C THR A 430 -21.01 -29.06 5.46
N GLY A 431 -21.95 -29.57 4.67
CA GLY A 431 -22.97 -30.51 5.16
C GLY A 431 -22.43 -31.83 5.76
N GLY A 432 -22.85 -32.13 7.00
CA GLY A 432 -22.50 -33.32 7.78
C GLY A 432 -22.32 -32.99 9.27
N GLY A 433 -22.18 -34.03 10.11
CA GLY A 433 -21.98 -33.87 11.55
C GLY A 433 -20.62 -33.26 11.94
N ALA A 434 -20.42 -33.08 13.24
CA ALA A 434 -19.22 -32.46 13.80
C ALA A 434 -17.93 -33.21 13.42
N LEU A 435 -16.89 -32.42 13.12
CA LEU A 435 -15.64 -32.87 12.54
C LEU A 435 -14.56 -32.96 13.64
N PRO A 436 -14.09 -34.16 14.00
CA PRO A 436 -12.89 -34.30 14.82
C PRO A 436 -11.67 -33.86 14.01
N LEU A 437 -10.82 -33.04 14.61
CA LEU A 437 -9.62 -32.48 14.01
C LEU A 437 -8.42 -32.75 14.91
N GLN A 438 -7.25 -32.89 14.30
CA GLN A 438 -5.96 -32.75 14.97
C GLN A 438 -5.31 -31.47 14.46
N VAL A 439 -4.84 -30.63 15.38
CA VAL A 439 -4.18 -29.36 15.09
C VAL A 439 -2.83 -29.36 15.80
N ASP A 440 -1.77 -29.70 15.06
CA ASP A 440 -0.40 -29.67 15.57
C ASP A 440 0.16 -28.25 15.39
N VAL A 441 0.76 -27.70 16.43
CA VAL A 441 1.30 -26.33 16.50
C VAL A 441 2.76 -26.41 16.95
N VAL A 442 3.69 -26.00 16.08
CA VAL A 442 5.14 -26.10 16.30
C VAL A 442 5.78 -24.71 16.17
N PHE A 443 6.28 -24.16 17.27
CA PHE A 443 7.05 -22.92 17.31
C PHE A 443 8.51 -23.17 16.92
N ARG A 444 9.03 -22.35 16.01
CA ARG A 444 10.40 -22.45 15.48
C ARG A 444 11.20 -21.18 15.69
N SER A 445 12.52 -21.35 15.80
CA SER A 445 13.46 -20.27 16.12
C SER A 445 14.67 -20.28 15.21
N ILE A 446 14.78 -19.28 14.35
CA ILE A 446 16.06 -18.83 13.79
C ILE A 446 16.07 -17.31 13.94
N GLN A 447 17.00 -16.78 14.72
CA GLN A 447 17.18 -15.34 14.87
C GLN A 447 18.54 -14.94 14.26
N PRO A 448 18.55 -14.07 13.23
CA PRO A 448 19.78 -13.44 12.78
C PRO A 448 20.21 -12.33 13.75
N ASP A 449 21.52 -12.21 13.90
CA ASP A 449 22.21 -11.10 14.56
C ASP A 449 23.28 -10.55 13.57
N PRO A 450 23.13 -9.31 13.08
CA PRO A 450 22.05 -8.36 13.36
C PRO A 450 20.69 -8.79 12.78
N SER A 451 19.59 -8.38 13.43
CA SER A 451 18.23 -8.79 13.08
C SER A 451 17.70 -8.20 11.76
N ALA A 452 18.30 -7.10 11.29
CA ALA A 452 18.15 -6.59 9.94
C ALA A 452 19.51 -6.60 9.26
N VAL A 453 19.65 -7.36 8.18
CA VAL A 453 20.93 -7.56 7.50
C VAL A 453 21.13 -6.40 6.52
N VAL A 454 22.11 -5.53 6.80
CA VAL A 454 22.46 -4.40 5.94
C VAL A 454 23.85 -4.63 5.36
N VAL A 455 23.97 -4.61 4.04
CA VAL A 455 25.22 -4.74 3.30
C VAL A 455 25.53 -3.39 2.65
N GLN A 456 26.63 -2.75 3.05
CA GLN A 456 27.08 -1.50 2.42
C GLN A 456 27.90 -1.82 1.16
N GLY A 457 27.62 -1.12 0.06
CA GLY A 457 28.39 -1.25 -1.17
C GLY A 457 29.82 -0.72 -1.00
N GLY A 458 30.78 -1.63 -0.93
CA GLY A 458 32.21 -1.34 -0.77
C GLY A 458 32.86 -1.99 0.46
N GLU A 459 32.07 -2.41 1.45
CA GLU A 459 32.58 -3.00 2.71
C GLU A 459 32.87 -4.52 2.62
N GLY A 460 32.77 -5.12 1.43
CA GLY A 460 33.06 -6.54 1.21
C GLY A 460 31.88 -7.45 1.59
N SER A 461 31.99 -8.18 2.71
CA SER A 461 31.02 -9.18 3.14
C SER A 461 30.39 -8.83 4.50
N ALA A 462 29.10 -9.11 4.66
CA ALA A 462 28.38 -8.94 5.93
C ALA A 462 28.31 -10.27 6.67
N ARG A 463 28.89 -10.33 7.88
CA ARG A 463 28.71 -11.46 8.79
C ARG A 463 27.31 -11.40 9.42
N VAL A 464 26.63 -12.55 9.46
CA VAL A 464 25.38 -12.74 10.20
C VAL A 464 25.55 -13.95 11.11
N ASN A 465 25.41 -13.76 12.42
CA ASN A 465 25.32 -14.89 13.36
C ASN A 465 23.87 -15.40 13.33
N LEU A 466 23.66 -16.72 13.37
CA LEU A 466 22.34 -17.34 13.40
C LEU A 466 22.17 -18.12 14.70
N VAL A 467 21.11 -17.83 15.46
CA VAL A 467 20.82 -18.48 16.75
C VAL A 467 19.46 -19.18 16.69
N ALA A 468 19.44 -20.46 17.07
CA ALA A 468 18.20 -21.20 17.37
C ALA A 468 18.08 -21.33 18.90
N LEU A 469 16.90 -21.02 19.44
CA LEU A 469 16.65 -20.87 20.88
C LEU A 469 15.67 -21.90 21.45
N LEU A 470 14.91 -22.59 20.59
CA LEU A 470 13.87 -23.55 20.99
C LEU A 470 14.24 -25.01 20.72
N ALA A 471 14.88 -25.26 19.58
CA ALA A 471 15.24 -26.59 19.10
C ALA A 471 16.43 -26.50 18.14
N GLN A 472 17.04 -27.64 17.80
CA GLN A 472 18.03 -27.72 16.72
C GLN A 472 17.32 -27.62 15.37
N GLU A 473 17.67 -26.62 14.56
CA GLU A 473 17.07 -26.35 13.24
C GLU A 473 18.09 -26.60 12.11
N ASN A 474 17.64 -27.23 11.01
CA ASN A 474 18.48 -27.49 9.85
C ASN A 474 18.53 -26.28 8.91
N ILE A 475 19.49 -25.38 9.14
CA ILE A 475 19.62 -24.12 8.39
C ILE A 475 20.32 -24.30 7.03
N LEU A 476 19.70 -23.78 5.96
CA LEU A 476 20.32 -23.60 4.65
C LEU A 476 19.97 -22.19 4.13
N PRO A 477 20.70 -21.14 4.56
CA PRO A 477 20.28 -19.76 4.34
C PRO A 477 20.35 -19.36 2.87
N GLN A 478 19.41 -18.50 2.45
CA GLN A 478 19.41 -17.91 1.11
C GLN A 478 19.09 -16.41 1.19
N ALA A 479 19.88 -15.61 0.48
CA ALA A 479 19.74 -14.18 0.37
C ALA A 479 19.43 -13.77 -1.09
N ARG A 480 18.44 -12.89 -1.28
CA ARG A 480 18.06 -12.34 -2.60
C ARG A 480 17.66 -10.87 -2.47
N LEU A 481 17.98 -10.07 -3.47
CA LEU A 481 17.44 -8.72 -3.65
C LEU A 481 16.38 -8.76 -4.77
N THR A 482 15.14 -8.43 -4.43
CA THR A 482 13.96 -8.57 -5.30
C THR A 482 13.36 -7.23 -5.75
N ALA A 483 13.72 -6.14 -5.07
CA ALA A 483 13.28 -4.78 -5.39
C ALA A 483 14.42 -3.77 -5.22
N TRP A 484 14.35 -2.68 -5.98
CA TRP A 484 15.24 -1.52 -5.86
C TRP A 484 14.44 -0.25 -5.57
N THR A 485 14.73 0.42 -4.47
CA THR A 485 14.12 1.70 -4.09
C THR A 485 14.91 2.88 -4.64
N GLN A 486 14.28 3.71 -5.48
CA GLN A 486 14.69 5.08 -5.72
C GLN A 486 13.97 6.03 -4.73
N ARG A 487 14.66 7.10 -4.30
CA ARG A 487 14.11 8.11 -3.37
C ARG A 487 14.12 9.49 -4.05
N PHE A 488 12.94 10.09 -4.18
CA PHE A 488 12.76 11.39 -4.82
C PHE A 488 12.33 12.44 -3.79
N ARG A 489 13.11 13.52 -3.69
CA ARG A 489 12.65 14.76 -3.05
C ARG A 489 11.62 15.47 -3.95
N PRO A 490 10.72 16.28 -3.37
CA PRO A 490 9.79 17.09 -4.13
C PRO A 490 10.52 18.20 -4.89
N THR A 491 9.92 18.68 -5.98
CA THR A 491 10.53 19.72 -6.85
C THR A 491 9.76 21.04 -6.85
N GLU A 492 8.54 21.01 -6.31
CA GLU A 492 7.58 22.10 -6.18
C GLU A 492 6.44 21.56 -5.30
N PHE A 493 5.81 22.43 -4.51
CA PHE A 493 4.58 22.12 -3.79
C PHE A 493 3.69 23.36 -3.76
N ALA A 494 2.38 23.16 -3.61
CA ALA A 494 1.40 24.23 -3.51
C ALA A 494 0.30 23.86 -2.52
N VAL A 495 0.02 24.75 -1.56
CA VAL A 495 -1.18 24.69 -0.73
C VAL A 495 -2.24 25.60 -1.35
N SER A 496 -3.46 25.10 -1.48
CA SER A 496 -4.60 25.85 -2.06
C SER A 496 -5.92 25.44 -1.38
N PRO A 497 -6.92 26.34 -1.29
CA PRO A 497 -8.25 25.94 -0.87
C PRO A 497 -8.88 24.98 -1.89
N CYS A 498 -9.72 24.06 -1.44
CA CYS A 498 -10.55 23.24 -2.31
C CYS A 498 -11.74 24.06 -2.86
N SER A 499 -12.43 23.52 -3.87
CA SER A 499 -13.72 24.05 -4.35
C SER A 499 -14.78 24.02 -3.25
N GLU A 500 -15.79 24.90 -3.35
CA GLU A 500 -16.97 24.99 -2.46
C GLU A 500 -17.62 23.65 -2.09
N ARG A 501 -17.57 22.64 -2.98
CA ARG A 501 -17.97 21.23 -2.71
C ARG A 501 -17.15 20.53 -1.61
N SER A 502 -16.22 21.22 -0.97
CA SER A 502 -15.37 20.76 0.13
C SER A 502 -15.21 21.85 1.19
N THR A 503 -16.19 22.74 1.30
CA THR A 503 -16.37 23.65 2.43
C THR A 503 -17.46 23.09 3.34
N TRP A 504 -17.20 23.05 4.65
CA TRP A 504 -18.18 22.67 5.66
C TRP A 504 -19.20 23.80 5.93
N PRO A 505 -20.27 23.53 6.70
CA PRO A 505 -20.97 24.57 7.45
C PRO A 505 -20.01 25.48 8.23
N GLU A 506 -20.49 26.67 8.62
CA GLU A 506 -19.68 27.72 9.27
C GLU A 506 -18.44 28.19 8.46
N ASN A 507 -18.43 27.97 7.13
CA ASN A 507 -17.36 28.37 6.21
C ASN A 507 -15.97 27.75 6.51
N ARG A 508 -15.91 26.59 7.19
CA ARG A 508 -14.65 25.88 7.45
C ARG A 508 -14.15 25.22 6.15
N VAL A 509 -13.19 25.88 5.48
CA VAL A 509 -12.64 25.50 4.16
C VAL A 509 -11.58 24.39 4.30
N VAL A 510 -11.72 23.31 3.51
CA VAL A 510 -10.67 22.28 3.38
C VAL A 510 -9.61 22.73 2.38
N TYR A 511 -8.34 22.58 2.72
CA TYR A 511 -7.21 22.86 1.84
C TYR A 511 -6.63 21.57 1.25
N GLN A 512 -5.90 21.72 0.15
CA GLN A 512 -5.13 20.66 -0.48
C GLN A 512 -3.67 21.07 -0.65
N LEU A 513 -2.78 20.13 -0.37
CA LEU A 513 -1.36 20.19 -0.71
C LEU A 513 -1.13 19.33 -1.95
N VAL A 514 -0.70 19.95 -3.04
CA VAL A 514 -0.19 19.26 -4.23
C VAL A 514 1.33 19.27 -4.12
N VAL A 515 1.98 18.12 -4.32
CA VAL A 515 3.45 17.99 -4.24
C VAL A 515 3.95 17.31 -5.50
N THR A 516 4.72 17.99 -6.35
CA THR A 516 5.20 17.40 -7.61
C THR A 516 6.63 16.89 -7.47
N TYR A 517 6.79 15.60 -7.75
CA TYR A 517 8.09 14.93 -7.92
C TYR A 517 8.39 14.81 -9.41
N LYS A 518 9.67 14.83 -9.81
CA LYS A 518 10.08 14.68 -11.20
C LYS A 518 11.12 13.56 -11.29
N PHE A 519 10.83 12.53 -12.08
CA PHE A 519 11.74 11.43 -12.37
C PHE A 519 11.61 10.99 -13.83
N THR A 520 12.66 10.34 -14.33
CA THR A 520 12.76 9.75 -15.66
C THR A 520 13.17 8.30 -15.50
N LYS A 521 12.56 7.37 -16.24
CA LYS A 521 12.84 5.94 -16.16
C LYS A 521 13.58 5.50 -17.43
N GLY A 522 14.72 4.82 -17.30
CA GLY A 522 15.55 4.41 -18.43
C GLY A 522 15.02 3.19 -19.21
N GLU A 523 14.20 2.35 -18.56
CA GLU A 523 13.63 1.12 -19.12
C GLU A 523 12.15 0.98 -18.73
N GLU A 524 11.38 0.21 -19.50
CA GLU A 524 9.98 -0.10 -19.16
C GLU A 524 9.85 -1.02 -17.92
N GLY A 525 8.61 -1.31 -17.51
CA GLY A 525 8.32 -2.16 -16.35
C GLY A 525 7.80 -1.41 -15.12
N LYS A 526 7.24 -2.17 -14.18
CA LYS A 526 6.41 -1.70 -13.07
C LYS A 526 7.18 -0.94 -11.98
N VAL A 527 6.47 -0.05 -11.28
CA VAL A 527 6.94 0.71 -10.11
C VAL A 527 5.84 0.77 -9.05
N VAL A 528 6.19 0.57 -7.77
CA VAL A 528 5.30 0.82 -6.63
C VAL A 528 5.66 2.18 -6.02
N LEU A 529 4.79 3.19 -6.18
CA LEU A 529 4.99 4.50 -5.56
C LEU A 529 4.44 4.53 -4.14
N ARG A 530 5.30 4.86 -3.17
CA ARG A 530 4.98 4.96 -1.75
C ARG A 530 5.39 6.30 -1.15
N LEU A 531 4.60 6.77 -0.19
CA LEU A 531 4.86 7.92 0.67
C LEU A 531 4.88 7.39 2.11
N PRO A 532 6.04 6.97 2.65
CA PRO A 532 6.10 6.22 3.92
C PRO A 532 5.49 6.93 5.13
N ILE A 533 5.42 8.27 5.11
CA ILE A 533 4.80 9.08 6.16
C ILE A 533 3.26 8.94 6.16
N LEU A 534 2.63 8.67 5.00
CA LEU A 534 1.17 8.64 4.83
C LEU A 534 0.61 7.22 4.68
N ASN A 535 1.34 6.35 3.98
CA ASN A 535 0.90 4.98 3.72
C ASN A 535 0.83 4.13 4.99
N GLY A 536 0.17 2.97 4.91
CA GLY A 536 -0.09 2.13 6.09
C GLY A 536 -1.22 2.65 7.00
N ARG A 537 -1.74 3.86 6.77
CA ARG A 537 -2.86 4.49 7.49
C ARG A 537 -3.96 4.89 6.51
N LEU A 538 -5.22 4.78 6.92
CA LEU A 538 -6.40 5.16 6.13
C LEU A 538 -7.44 5.90 6.99
N TYR A 539 -8.23 5.20 7.80
CA TYR A 539 -9.18 5.83 8.73
C TYR A 539 -8.46 6.40 9.96
N ASP A 540 -7.36 5.76 10.34
CA ASP A 540 -6.37 6.12 11.35
C ASP A 540 -5.31 7.14 10.87
N ALA A 541 -5.53 7.78 9.71
CA ALA A 541 -4.70 8.87 9.23
C ALA A 541 -5.11 10.21 9.87
N PRO A 542 -4.18 11.10 10.21
CA PRO A 542 -4.47 12.47 10.62
C PRO A 542 -4.78 13.41 9.43
N PHE A 543 -5.01 12.85 8.23
CA PHE A 543 -5.27 13.59 6.99
C PHE A 543 -6.48 12.99 6.27
N GLU A 544 -7.26 13.83 5.61
CA GLU A 544 -8.55 13.46 4.99
C GLU A 544 -8.38 12.74 3.65
N SER A 545 -7.22 12.91 3.02
CA SER A 545 -6.89 12.27 1.74
C SER A 545 -5.39 12.15 1.54
N GLN A 546 -4.98 11.01 0.98
CA GLN A 546 -3.70 10.81 0.31
C GLN A 546 -3.98 10.19 -1.05
N LEU A 547 -3.42 10.73 -2.13
CA LEU A 547 -3.63 10.20 -3.47
C LEU A 547 -2.40 10.48 -4.33
N VAL A 548 -1.72 9.44 -4.78
CA VAL A 548 -0.63 9.54 -5.75
C VAL A 548 -1.22 9.37 -7.15
N LEU A 549 -1.37 10.45 -7.90
CA LEU A 549 -1.67 10.37 -9.32
C LEU A 549 -0.38 10.28 -10.14
N ALA A 550 -0.52 9.90 -11.40
CA ALA A 550 0.62 9.66 -12.26
C ALA A 550 0.32 10.02 -13.72
N PHE A 551 0.85 11.16 -14.18
CA PHE A 551 0.70 11.66 -15.54
C PHE A 551 1.96 11.53 -16.40
N ASP A 552 1.79 11.19 -17.69
CA ASP A 552 2.87 11.19 -18.68
C ASP A 552 3.32 12.62 -19.08
N ALA A 553 4.30 12.72 -20.00
CA ALA A 553 4.77 14.01 -20.51
C ALA A 553 3.68 14.84 -21.23
N ASN A 554 2.62 14.20 -21.71
CA ASN A 554 1.47 14.82 -22.37
C ASN A 554 0.31 15.12 -21.39
N LYS A 555 0.52 14.94 -20.08
CA LYS A 555 -0.49 15.04 -19.00
C LYS A 555 -1.59 13.96 -19.04
N LYS A 556 -1.40 12.86 -19.77
CA LYS A 556 -2.31 11.71 -19.75
C LYS A 556 -2.12 10.92 -18.45
N LEU A 557 -3.22 10.64 -17.73
CA LEU A 557 -3.20 9.78 -16.54
C LEU A 557 -2.82 8.34 -16.93
N LEU A 558 -1.79 7.80 -16.26
CA LEU A 558 -1.30 6.44 -16.41
C LEU A 558 -1.71 5.52 -15.25
N GLY A 559 -1.91 6.07 -14.04
CA GLY A 559 -2.26 5.28 -12.86
C GLY A 559 -2.47 6.09 -11.59
N ALA A 560 -2.88 5.41 -10.51
CA ALA A 560 -3.08 6.01 -9.19
C ALA A 560 -2.75 5.04 -8.03
N SER A 561 -2.14 5.56 -6.97
CA SER A 561 -1.79 4.87 -5.71
C SER A 561 -2.30 5.69 -4.51
N ASP A 562 -2.35 5.09 -3.32
CA ASP A 562 -3.09 5.54 -2.14
C ASP A 562 -2.45 4.91 -0.88
N ALA A 563 -3.11 4.97 0.29
CA ALA A 563 -2.74 4.38 1.59
C ALA A 563 -2.13 2.97 1.54
N MET A 564 -2.58 2.15 0.58
CA MET A 564 -2.07 0.82 0.27
C MET A 564 -1.50 0.84 -1.15
N PRO A 565 -0.18 1.08 -1.31
CA PRO A 565 0.45 1.17 -2.62
C PRO A 565 0.29 -0.09 -3.48
N LYS A 566 0.20 0.12 -4.78
CA LYS A 566 0.11 -0.93 -5.79
C LYS A 566 1.11 -0.68 -6.92
N GLU A 567 1.37 -1.72 -7.71
CA GLU A 567 2.18 -1.64 -8.93
C GLU A 567 1.51 -0.76 -9.98
N LEU A 568 2.30 0.10 -10.63
CA LEU A 568 1.86 1.05 -11.65
C LEU A 568 2.95 1.23 -12.73
N THR A 569 2.60 1.85 -13.87
CA THR A 569 3.52 2.14 -14.99
C THR A 569 3.50 3.65 -15.28
N LEU A 570 4.54 4.40 -14.89
CA LEU A 570 4.47 5.85 -14.58
C LEU A 570 5.67 6.65 -15.15
N PRO A 571 5.64 8.02 -15.20
CA PRO A 571 5.48 8.99 -14.07
C PRO A 571 4.04 9.54 -13.90
N LYS A 572 3.65 10.58 -13.11
CA LYS A 572 4.19 11.64 -12.19
C LYS A 572 3.01 12.25 -11.32
N GLY A 573 3.17 12.58 -10.02
CA GLY A 573 2.41 13.66 -9.32
C GLY A 573 1.25 13.38 -8.30
N PRO A 574 1.49 13.41 -6.96
CA PRO A 574 0.48 13.27 -5.88
C PRO A 574 -0.22 14.54 -5.32
N ILE A 575 -1.28 14.30 -4.53
CA ILE A 575 -2.15 15.26 -3.81
C ILE A 575 -2.46 14.75 -2.38
N VAL A 576 -2.57 15.65 -1.40
CA VAL A 576 -2.95 15.43 0.02
C VAL A 576 -3.99 16.49 0.46
N ARG A 577 -4.88 16.21 1.43
CA ARG A 577 -5.92 17.18 1.90
C ARG A 577 -6.11 17.24 3.41
N HIS A 578 -6.36 18.46 3.92
CA HIS A 578 -6.66 18.78 5.33
C HIS A 578 -7.16 20.23 5.47
N GLU A 579 -7.96 20.57 6.50
CA GLU A 579 -8.43 21.94 6.74
C GLU A 579 -7.45 22.86 7.50
N ASP A 580 -6.63 22.31 8.40
CA ASP A 580 -5.47 23.05 8.95
C ASP A 580 -4.32 23.07 7.91
N TYR A 581 -4.04 24.25 7.36
CA TYR A 581 -2.97 24.49 6.38
C TYR A 581 -1.56 24.35 6.98
N THR A 582 -1.38 24.52 8.30
CA THR A 582 -0.09 24.42 8.97
C THR A 582 0.40 22.97 9.05
N LEU A 583 -0.53 22.02 9.16
CA LEU A 583 -0.22 20.58 9.08
C LEU A 583 0.13 20.16 7.65
N LEU A 584 -0.45 20.78 6.63
CA LEU A 584 -0.06 20.58 5.23
C LEU A 584 1.37 21.09 4.97
N GLY A 585 1.75 22.25 5.51
CA GLY A 585 3.11 22.78 5.39
C GLY A 585 4.19 21.80 5.88
N LYS A 586 3.92 21.04 6.94
CA LYS A 586 4.83 20.02 7.52
C LYS A 586 5.04 18.79 6.61
N LEU A 587 4.25 18.63 5.55
CA LEU A 587 4.41 17.55 4.55
C LEU A 587 5.10 18.01 3.26
N ALA A 588 5.46 19.30 3.12
CA ALA A 588 5.98 19.86 1.88
C ALA A 588 7.26 19.14 1.37
N ASP A 589 8.17 18.77 2.28
CA ASP A 589 9.44 18.08 2.00
C ASP A 589 9.37 16.54 1.98
N MET A 590 8.16 15.97 2.01
CA MET A 590 7.95 14.51 2.04
C MET A 590 8.72 13.80 0.91
N VAL A 591 9.37 12.67 1.20
CA VAL A 591 10.14 11.91 0.21
C VAL A 591 9.26 10.83 -0.42
N LEU A 592 9.18 10.84 -1.76
CA LEU A 592 8.55 9.77 -2.55
C LEU A 592 9.53 8.61 -2.73
N PHE A 593 9.09 7.41 -2.35
CA PHE A 593 9.80 6.17 -2.60
C PHE A 593 9.20 5.54 -3.86
N ALA A 594 10.05 5.17 -4.81
CA ALA A 594 9.67 4.46 -6.02
C ALA A 594 10.40 3.11 -6.01
N ASP A 595 9.65 2.02 -5.82
CA ASP A 595 10.22 0.69 -5.77
C ASP A 595 10.02 -0.04 -7.08
N HIS A 596 11.12 -0.47 -7.67
CA HIS A 596 11.20 -1.16 -8.93
C HIS A 596 11.37 -2.64 -8.63
N ASN A 597 10.42 -3.48 -9.05
CA ASN A 597 10.63 -4.93 -9.02
C ASN A 597 11.78 -5.25 -9.99
N ILE A 598 12.80 -5.95 -9.51
CA ILE A 598 13.93 -6.41 -10.33
C ILE A 598 13.88 -7.92 -10.47
N LYS A 599 14.61 -8.48 -11.44
CA LYS A 599 14.88 -9.91 -11.45
C LYS A 599 15.76 -10.24 -10.25
N ASP A 600 15.41 -11.25 -9.47
CA ASP A 600 16.13 -11.73 -8.28
C ASP A 600 17.65 -11.69 -8.47
N ILE A 601 18.31 -10.79 -7.76
CA ILE A 601 19.78 -10.82 -7.60
C ILE A 601 20.04 -11.75 -6.42
N VAL A 602 20.53 -12.96 -6.71
CA VAL A 602 20.99 -13.90 -5.68
C VAL A 602 22.24 -13.31 -5.03
N VAL A 603 22.20 -13.15 -3.70
CA VAL A 603 23.37 -12.78 -2.90
C VAL A 603 23.99 -14.09 -2.40
N PRO A 604 25.24 -14.41 -2.77
CA PRO A 604 25.89 -15.64 -2.32
C PRO A 604 26.02 -15.69 -0.79
N VAL A 605 25.78 -16.87 -0.21
CA VAL A 605 25.98 -17.13 1.22
C VAL A 605 27.07 -18.17 1.39
N TYR A 606 27.95 -17.92 2.34
CA TYR A 606 29.12 -18.73 2.67
C TYR A 606 29.11 -19.09 4.15
N ASP A 607 29.72 -20.23 4.47
CA ASP A 607 29.98 -20.69 5.85
C ASP A 607 31.18 -19.97 6.50
N THR A 608 32.08 -19.44 5.67
CA THR A 608 33.41 -18.94 6.04
C THR A 608 33.72 -17.63 5.34
N SER A 609 34.50 -16.76 6.00
CA SER A 609 34.96 -15.50 5.41
C SER A 609 35.86 -15.74 4.19
N ASP A 610 36.73 -16.75 4.27
CA ASP A 610 37.62 -17.11 3.17
C ASP A 610 36.84 -17.67 1.97
N GLY A 611 35.73 -18.39 2.21
CA GLY A 611 34.81 -18.81 1.17
C GLY A 611 34.24 -17.65 0.35
N ALA A 612 33.94 -16.53 1.01
CA ALA A 612 33.51 -15.30 0.34
C ALA A 612 34.67 -14.62 -0.42
N SER A 613 35.84 -14.49 0.21
CA SER A 613 37.03 -13.84 -0.38
C SER A 613 37.59 -14.58 -1.60
N LEU A 614 37.51 -15.92 -1.60
CA LEU A 614 38.06 -16.79 -2.65
C LEU A 614 37.05 -17.15 -3.74
N GLY A 615 35.78 -16.72 -3.63
CA GLY A 615 34.74 -17.07 -4.59
C GLY A 615 34.40 -18.57 -4.60
N SER A 616 34.43 -19.22 -3.43
CA SER A 616 34.14 -20.64 -3.26
C SER A 616 32.70 -21.02 -3.66
N LYS A 617 32.37 -22.31 -3.62
CA LYS A 617 31.00 -22.77 -3.88
C LYS A 617 30.05 -22.27 -2.76
N PRO A 618 28.99 -21.49 -3.07
CA PRO A 618 28.03 -21.04 -2.06
C PRO A 618 27.20 -22.20 -1.47
N MET A 619 26.56 -21.95 -0.33
CA MET A 619 25.67 -22.92 0.33
C MET A 619 24.49 -23.32 -0.57
N ALA A 620 24.14 -24.61 -0.58
CA ALA A 620 23.04 -25.17 -1.37
C ALA A 620 21.71 -25.16 -0.59
N SER A 621 20.56 -25.09 -1.29
CA SER A 621 19.26 -24.77 -0.67
C SER A 621 18.23 -25.91 -0.74
N THR A 622 17.84 -26.49 0.41
CA THR A 622 16.57 -27.23 0.63
C THR A 622 16.30 -27.47 2.12
N SER A 623 15.69 -26.51 2.84
CA SER A 623 15.09 -26.75 4.17
C SER A 623 14.00 -25.72 4.51
N ALA A 624 13.39 -25.84 5.70
CA ALA A 624 12.32 -24.95 6.16
C ALA A 624 12.79 -23.50 6.35
N CYS A 625 11.90 -22.53 6.14
CA CYS A 625 12.20 -21.11 6.20
C CYS A 625 11.08 -20.34 6.90
N LYS A 626 11.45 -19.32 7.68
CA LYS A 626 10.50 -18.35 8.24
C LYS A 626 9.67 -17.71 7.10
N PRO A 627 8.33 -17.64 7.22
CA PRO A 627 7.49 -16.88 6.29
C PRO A 627 8.02 -15.46 6.08
N ASP A 628 8.07 -15.04 4.82
CA ASP A 628 8.60 -13.76 4.33
C ASP A 628 10.09 -13.49 4.66
N GLY A 629 10.82 -14.49 5.18
CA GLY A 629 12.25 -14.43 5.46
C GLY A 629 12.64 -13.38 6.51
N PHE A 630 13.82 -12.80 6.33
CA PHE A 630 14.36 -11.70 7.17
C PHE A 630 14.74 -10.52 6.27
N PRO A 631 14.62 -9.27 6.76
CA PRO A 631 14.90 -8.09 5.96
C PRO A 631 16.39 -7.98 5.61
N LEU A 632 16.67 -8.00 4.31
CA LEU A 632 17.98 -7.77 3.70
C LEU A 632 17.96 -6.45 2.93
N THR A 633 18.92 -5.57 3.19
CA THR A 633 19.09 -4.30 2.47
C THR A 633 20.52 -4.19 1.94
N TYR A 634 20.66 -4.01 0.62
CA TYR A 634 21.93 -3.58 0.03
C TYR A 634 21.89 -2.07 -0.20
N VAL A 635 22.86 -1.34 0.35
CA VAL A 635 22.99 0.11 0.20
C VAL A 635 24.02 0.38 -0.89
N VAL A 636 23.56 0.89 -2.03
CA VAL A 636 24.45 1.34 -3.12
C VAL A 636 25.21 2.59 -2.64
N GLY A 637 26.54 2.53 -2.68
CA GLY A 637 27.39 3.68 -2.36
C GLY A 637 27.21 4.86 -3.32
N PRO A 638 27.76 6.04 -2.99
CA PRO A 638 27.75 7.17 -3.91
C PRO A 638 28.47 6.79 -5.21
N SER A 639 27.93 7.20 -6.36
CA SER A 639 28.56 6.96 -7.65
C SER A 639 29.94 7.62 -7.68
N GLU A 640 31.00 6.83 -7.87
CA GLU A 640 32.35 7.39 -8.03
C GLU A 640 32.35 8.42 -9.17
N PRO A 641 33.02 9.58 -9.00
CA PRO A 641 33.33 10.43 -10.15
C PRO A 641 34.16 9.59 -11.11
N LYS A 642 33.84 9.60 -12.41
CA LYS A 642 34.59 8.85 -13.43
C LYS A 642 36.08 9.15 -13.27
N ARG A 643 36.84 8.19 -12.74
CA ARG A 643 38.29 8.23 -12.85
C ARG A 643 38.59 8.33 -14.34
N LYS A 644 39.30 9.38 -14.75
CA LYS A 644 40.10 9.28 -15.97
C LYS A 644 41.04 8.10 -15.72
N ASP A 645 41.13 7.19 -16.68
CA ASP A 645 42.23 6.24 -16.69
C ASP A 645 43.54 7.04 -16.60
N VAL A 646 44.50 6.54 -15.82
CA VAL A 646 45.80 7.20 -15.73
C VAL A 646 46.51 6.93 -17.05
N GLU A 647 46.34 7.87 -17.99
CA GLU A 647 47.23 8.00 -19.14
C GLU A 647 48.66 8.08 -18.56
N VAL A 648 49.46 7.05 -18.85
CA VAL A 648 50.89 7.08 -18.56
C VAL A 648 51.46 8.14 -19.47
N VAL A 649 51.64 9.34 -18.92
CA VAL A 649 52.27 10.47 -19.61
C VAL A 649 53.72 10.10 -19.89
N ALA A 650 53.95 9.47 -21.04
CA ALA A 650 55.24 9.54 -21.69
C ALA A 650 55.59 11.03 -21.86
N SER A 651 56.81 11.40 -21.50
CA SER A 651 57.28 12.79 -21.54
C SER A 651 56.93 13.41 -22.89
N PRO A 652 56.33 14.62 -22.94
CA PRO A 652 56.06 15.26 -24.22
C PRO A 652 57.38 15.44 -24.98
N PRO A 653 57.42 15.16 -26.29
CA PRO A 653 58.54 15.59 -27.12
C PRO A 653 58.67 17.12 -27.06
N PRO A 654 59.85 17.70 -27.34
CA PRO A 654 59.97 19.14 -27.48
C PRO A 654 59.01 19.62 -28.58
N ALA A 655 58.31 20.73 -28.33
CA ALA A 655 57.41 21.32 -29.31
C ALA A 655 58.19 21.69 -30.58
N ASP A 656 57.71 21.17 -31.70
CA ASP A 656 58.18 21.48 -33.05
C ASP A 656 57.24 22.54 -33.64
N ASP A 657 57.71 23.38 -34.58
CA ASP A 657 56.92 24.50 -35.14
C ASP A 657 55.63 24.05 -35.89
N THR A 658 55.41 22.74 -36.00
CA THR A 658 54.24 22.10 -36.60
C THR A 658 53.01 22.05 -35.67
N ASP A 659 53.19 21.98 -34.34
CA ASP A 659 52.07 21.88 -33.37
C ASP A 659 51.20 23.17 -33.33
N ASP A 660 51.81 24.34 -33.56
CA ASP A 660 51.10 25.62 -33.54
C ASP A 660 50.17 25.81 -34.77
N ASP A 661 50.52 25.29 -35.96
CA ASP A 661 49.60 25.29 -37.10
C ASP A 661 48.48 24.24 -36.96
N GLU A 662 48.78 23.06 -36.41
CA GLU A 662 47.76 22.07 -36.01
C GLU A 662 46.71 22.70 -35.07
N ALA A 663 47.18 23.41 -34.04
CA ALA A 663 46.32 24.10 -33.06
C ALA A 663 45.55 25.29 -33.68
N LEU A 664 46.19 26.08 -34.54
CA LEU A 664 45.58 27.21 -35.25
C LEU A 664 44.46 26.74 -36.19
N ARG A 665 44.72 25.69 -36.98
CA ARG A 665 43.77 25.03 -37.87
C ARG A 665 42.53 24.52 -37.13
N ASP A 666 42.73 23.82 -36.01
CA ASP A 666 41.64 23.29 -35.18
C ASP A 666 40.85 24.40 -34.45
N PHE A 667 41.51 25.51 -34.07
CA PHE A 667 40.85 26.72 -33.55
C PHE A 667 40.00 27.43 -34.62
N ILE A 668 40.52 27.59 -35.84
CA ILE A 668 39.81 28.16 -36.99
C ILE A 668 38.59 27.28 -37.33
N SER A 669 38.78 25.96 -37.40
CA SER A 669 37.72 24.96 -37.57
C SER A 669 36.61 25.12 -36.53
N THR A 670 36.98 25.23 -35.25
CA THR A 670 36.04 25.44 -34.13
C THR A 670 35.26 26.75 -34.26
N ARG A 671 35.90 27.83 -34.76
CA ARG A 671 35.21 29.12 -35.04
C ARG A 671 34.25 29.02 -36.22
N VAL A 672 34.65 28.36 -37.31
CA VAL A 672 33.80 28.12 -38.48
C VAL A 672 32.59 27.26 -38.12
N HIS A 673 32.78 26.20 -37.33
CA HIS A 673 31.67 25.35 -36.86
C HIS A 673 30.66 26.14 -36.00
N LYS A 674 31.15 27.04 -35.12
CA LYS A 674 30.29 27.96 -34.34
C LYS A 674 29.56 29.01 -35.19
N ALA A 675 29.85 29.12 -36.48
CA ALA A 675 29.14 29.98 -37.44
C ALA A 675 28.06 29.26 -38.26
N VAL A 676 27.93 27.93 -38.16
CA VAL A 676 26.90 27.14 -38.87
C VAL A 676 25.50 27.75 -38.69
N GLY A 677 24.75 27.86 -39.80
CA GLY A 677 23.41 28.47 -39.82
C GLY A 677 23.34 30.00 -39.77
N LYS A 678 24.48 30.72 -39.63
CA LYS A 678 24.57 32.18 -39.61
C LYS A 678 25.15 32.72 -40.91
N ASP A 679 24.71 33.89 -41.36
CA ASP A 679 25.08 34.42 -42.69
C ASP A 679 26.56 34.82 -42.83
N ALA A 680 27.26 35.04 -41.71
CA ALA A 680 28.72 35.22 -41.68
C ALA A 680 29.53 33.94 -41.98
N PHE A 681 28.89 32.77 -42.08
CA PHE A 681 29.57 31.49 -42.25
C PHE A 681 30.40 31.41 -43.53
N ASP A 682 29.83 31.74 -44.70
CA ASP A 682 30.51 31.52 -45.98
C ASP A 682 31.77 32.38 -46.14
N ALA A 683 31.78 33.59 -45.56
CA ALA A 683 32.97 34.45 -45.51
C ALA A 683 34.07 33.93 -44.56
N LEU A 684 33.71 33.21 -43.50
CA LEU A 684 34.66 32.56 -42.58
C LEU A 684 35.16 31.23 -43.15
N TRP A 685 34.27 30.40 -43.67
CA TRP A 685 34.59 29.11 -44.28
C TRP A 685 35.42 29.28 -45.55
N GLY A 686 35.08 30.23 -46.43
CA GLY A 686 35.85 30.51 -47.65
C GLY A 686 37.30 30.90 -47.38
N LYS A 687 37.57 31.64 -46.29
CA LYS A 687 38.94 31.92 -45.84
C LYS A 687 39.62 30.68 -45.27
N ALA A 688 38.95 29.94 -44.39
CA ALA A 688 39.52 28.76 -43.75
C ALA A 688 39.85 27.63 -44.74
N ILE A 689 38.99 27.37 -45.73
CA ILE A 689 39.20 26.33 -46.75
C ILE A 689 40.24 26.73 -47.80
N ALA A 690 40.48 28.03 -48.01
CA ALA A 690 41.59 28.50 -48.83
C ALA A 690 42.95 28.27 -48.14
N SER A 691 43.01 28.33 -46.81
CA SER A 691 44.20 27.97 -46.02
C SER A 691 44.39 26.45 -45.87
N TYR A 692 43.31 25.70 -45.62
CA TYR A 692 43.37 24.27 -45.31
C TYR A 692 42.42 23.44 -46.21
N PRO A 693 42.66 23.35 -47.53
CA PRO A 693 41.69 22.83 -48.51
C PRO A 693 41.34 21.35 -48.34
N ALA A 694 42.27 20.53 -47.80
CA ALA A 694 42.08 19.09 -47.60
C ALA A 694 41.63 18.73 -46.17
N TYR A 695 41.27 19.69 -45.32
CA TYR A 695 40.99 19.43 -43.90
C TYR A 695 39.48 19.16 -43.65
N ALA A 696 39.16 17.87 -43.46
CA ALA A 696 37.79 17.35 -43.45
C ALA A 696 36.79 18.02 -42.47
N PRO A 697 37.17 18.46 -41.24
CA PRO A 697 36.24 19.15 -40.34
C PRO A 697 35.66 20.47 -40.88
N LEU A 698 36.38 21.16 -41.79
CA LEU A 698 35.84 22.32 -42.50
C LEU A 698 34.80 21.91 -43.55
N LEU A 699 35.01 20.82 -44.30
CA LEU A 699 34.02 20.30 -45.25
C LEU A 699 32.75 19.81 -44.52
N LYS A 700 32.91 19.09 -43.40
CA LYS A 700 31.80 18.71 -42.51
C LYS A 700 31.03 19.93 -42.00
N SER A 701 31.72 21.01 -41.65
CA SER A 701 31.06 22.25 -41.21
C SER A 701 30.29 22.94 -42.35
N LYS A 702 30.78 22.90 -43.60
CA LYS A 702 30.02 23.37 -44.78
C LYS A 702 28.77 22.54 -45.00
N LEU A 703 28.88 21.21 -44.94
CA LEU A 703 27.75 20.29 -45.03
C LEU A 703 26.70 20.57 -43.94
N HIS A 704 27.12 20.82 -42.70
CA HIS A 704 26.21 21.17 -41.60
C HIS A 704 25.53 22.53 -41.81
N HIS A 705 26.18 23.47 -42.51
CA HIS A 705 25.56 24.74 -42.90
C HIS A 705 24.48 24.55 -43.98
N VAL A 706 24.77 23.85 -45.08
CA VAL A 706 23.79 23.70 -46.18
C VAL A 706 22.63 22.76 -45.82
N ASP A 707 22.86 21.78 -44.92
CA ASP A 707 21.80 20.91 -44.37
C ASP A 707 21.04 21.57 -43.18
N HIS A 708 21.31 22.84 -42.84
CA HIS A 708 20.67 23.54 -41.74
C HIS A 708 19.17 23.77 -42.01
N GLU A 709 18.32 23.26 -41.12
CA GLU A 709 16.89 22.99 -41.38
C GLU A 709 16.09 24.18 -41.96
N LYS A 710 16.41 25.42 -41.55
CA LYS A 710 15.73 26.63 -42.06
C LYS A 710 15.98 26.94 -43.55
N LYS A 711 17.15 26.59 -44.10
CA LYS A 711 17.55 26.89 -45.50
C LYS A 711 17.61 25.64 -46.38
N ARG A 712 17.82 24.47 -45.77
CA ARG A 712 18.01 23.15 -46.39
C ARG A 712 17.15 22.85 -47.62
N VAL A 713 15.84 23.10 -47.58
CA VAL A 713 14.90 22.74 -48.67
C VAL A 713 15.24 23.49 -49.97
N GLN A 714 15.82 24.68 -49.88
CA GLN A 714 16.27 25.49 -51.02
C GLN A 714 17.67 25.10 -51.51
N GLN A 715 18.38 24.24 -50.78
CA GLN A 715 19.81 23.94 -50.95
C GLN A 715 20.09 22.43 -51.09
N LEU A 716 19.08 21.58 -51.29
CA LEU A 716 19.22 20.11 -51.27
C LEU A 716 20.31 19.57 -52.22
N GLN A 717 20.48 20.16 -53.40
CA GLN A 717 21.53 19.78 -54.36
C GLN A 717 22.93 20.16 -53.83
N GLN A 718 23.07 21.31 -53.16
CA GLN A 718 24.31 21.73 -52.47
C GLN A 718 24.64 20.83 -51.26
N VAL A 719 23.63 20.24 -50.60
CA VAL A 719 23.83 19.22 -49.55
C VAL A 719 24.44 17.95 -50.14
N VAL A 720 23.97 17.50 -51.31
CA VAL A 720 24.54 16.32 -52.01
C VAL A 720 25.98 16.59 -52.45
N GLU A 721 26.26 17.77 -52.99
CA GLU A 721 27.61 18.21 -53.37
C GLU A 721 28.56 18.28 -52.17
N ALA A 722 28.17 18.98 -51.10
CA ALA A 722 28.99 19.11 -49.89
C ALA A 722 29.25 17.77 -49.19
N ALA A 723 28.28 16.85 -49.20
CA ALA A 723 28.47 15.50 -48.66
C ALA A 723 29.37 14.63 -49.56
N THR A 724 29.28 14.79 -50.88
CA THR A 724 30.16 14.08 -51.82
C THR A 724 31.60 14.59 -51.71
N ALA A 725 31.83 15.88 -51.44
CA ALA A 725 33.17 16.41 -51.18
C ALA A 725 33.82 15.80 -49.91
N VAL A 726 33.03 15.53 -48.85
CA VAL A 726 33.52 14.79 -47.67
C VAL A 726 33.81 13.33 -48.04
N GLU A 727 32.93 12.69 -48.80
CA GLU A 727 33.08 11.29 -49.23
C GLU A 727 34.35 11.07 -50.06
N THR A 728 34.59 11.89 -51.11
CA THR A 728 35.78 11.80 -51.97
C THR A 728 37.08 12.11 -51.20
N LEU A 729 37.06 13.03 -50.23
CA LEU A 729 38.24 13.29 -49.39
C LEU A 729 38.61 12.09 -48.50
N MET A 730 37.61 11.33 -48.05
CA MET A 730 37.79 10.21 -47.11
C MET A 730 37.84 8.83 -47.78
N GLU A 731 37.54 8.74 -49.07
CA GLU A 731 37.56 7.51 -49.86
C GLU A 731 38.86 6.69 -49.72
N PRO A 732 40.08 7.30 -49.70
CA PRO A 732 41.33 6.56 -49.50
C PRO A 732 41.45 5.84 -48.14
N LEU A 733 40.69 6.24 -47.11
CA LEU A 733 40.73 5.65 -45.77
C LEU A 733 39.85 4.39 -45.65
N LEU A 734 38.87 4.22 -46.55
CA LEU A 734 37.89 3.13 -46.50
C LEU A 734 38.51 1.72 -46.42
N PRO A 735 39.58 1.36 -47.17
CA PRO A 735 40.17 0.03 -47.07
C PRO A 735 40.79 -0.26 -45.70
N ALA A 736 41.54 0.69 -45.15
CA ALA A 736 42.17 0.58 -43.83
C ALA A 736 41.12 0.49 -42.71
N MET A 737 40.07 1.31 -42.79
CA MET A 737 38.95 1.25 -41.85
C MET A 737 38.19 -0.08 -41.94
N THR A 738 38.00 -0.61 -43.17
CA THR A 738 37.29 -1.89 -43.38
C THR A 738 38.08 -3.05 -42.76
N ALA A 739 39.41 -3.09 -42.95
CA ALA A 739 40.27 -4.06 -42.30
C ALA A 739 40.24 -3.95 -40.76
N PHE A 740 40.29 -2.73 -40.22
CA PHE A 740 40.31 -2.48 -38.77
C PHE A 740 39.02 -2.93 -38.05
N TYR A 741 37.85 -2.67 -38.63
CA TYR A 741 36.55 -3.09 -38.06
C TYR A 741 36.14 -4.51 -38.46
N GLY A 742 36.72 -5.10 -39.51
CA GLY A 742 36.43 -6.46 -39.96
C GLY A 742 37.09 -7.57 -39.12
N VAL A 743 38.10 -7.22 -38.31
CA VAL A 743 38.85 -8.17 -37.47
C VAL A 743 38.54 -7.97 -35.99
N ARG A 744 38.41 -9.07 -35.24
CA ARG A 744 38.18 -9.04 -33.79
C ARG A 744 39.45 -8.61 -33.04
N GLN A 745 39.57 -7.30 -32.79
CA GLN A 745 40.64 -6.67 -32.00
C GLN A 745 40.84 -7.37 -30.64
N LEU A 746 42.11 -7.50 -30.22
CA LEU A 746 42.47 -7.98 -28.88
C LEU A 746 42.43 -6.84 -27.85
N PRO A 747 42.27 -7.13 -26.54
CA PRO A 747 42.33 -6.11 -25.50
C PRO A 747 43.70 -5.43 -25.43
N GLY A 748 43.73 -4.10 -25.46
CA GLY A 748 44.92 -3.28 -25.17
C GLY A 748 45.84 -2.91 -26.35
N THR A 749 45.58 -3.36 -27.59
CA THR A 749 46.60 -3.34 -28.66
C THR A 749 46.58 -2.16 -29.65
N THR A 750 45.76 -1.11 -29.48
CA THR A 750 45.79 0.06 -30.39
C THR A 750 45.40 1.40 -29.73
N PRO A 751 46.29 2.41 -29.69
CA PRO A 751 45.94 3.79 -29.35
C PRO A 751 44.97 4.46 -30.34
N ASN A 752 45.04 4.08 -31.62
CA ASN A 752 44.44 4.86 -32.72
C ASN A 752 42.92 4.69 -32.90
N LYS A 753 42.26 3.83 -32.10
CA LYS A 753 40.81 3.57 -32.21
C LYS A 753 39.97 4.85 -32.15
N SER A 754 40.35 5.79 -31.28
CA SER A 754 39.66 7.09 -31.11
C SER A 754 39.58 7.89 -32.42
N ASN A 755 40.63 7.85 -33.25
CA ASN A 755 40.62 8.55 -34.53
C ASN A 755 39.75 7.83 -35.56
N MET A 756 39.89 6.50 -35.67
CA MET A 756 39.09 5.70 -36.60
C MET A 756 37.58 5.77 -36.29
N ASP A 757 37.19 5.85 -35.01
CA ASP A 757 35.81 6.07 -34.59
C ASP A 757 35.30 7.49 -34.96
N LYS A 758 36.17 8.53 -34.95
CA LYS A 758 35.82 9.88 -35.47
C LYS A 758 35.59 9.85 -36.98
N ASP A 759 36.50 9.23 -37.72
CA ASP A 759 36.45 9.15 -39.19
C ASP A 759 35.21 8.38 -39.65
N LYS A 760 34.93 7.26 -38.98
CA LYS A 760 33.69 6.49 -39.20
C LYS A 760 32.44 7.32 -38.91
N ALA A 761 32.44 8.09 -37.82
CA ALA A 761 31.33 8.99 -37.51
C ALA A 761 31.16 10.14 -38.52
N MET A 762 32.26 10.60 -39.14
CA MET A 762 32.25 11.64 -40.18
C MET A 762 31.67 11.12 -41.51
N LEU A 763 32.09 9.94 -41.98
CA LEU A 763 31.51 9.27 -43.15
C LEU A 763 30.01 8.96 -42.95
N ILE A 764 29.63 8.42 -41.78
CA ILE A 764 28.23 8.12 -41.46
C ILE A 764 27.35 9.38 -41.48
N ASP A 765 27.82 10.50 -40.93
CA ASP A 765 27.13 11.80 -40.96
C ASP A 765 27.00 12.34 -42.40
N ALA A 766 28.05 12.22 -43.21
CA ALA A 766 28.03 12.61 -44.63
C ALA A 766 27.02 11.79 -45.45
N TRP A 767 27.11 10.45 -45.43
CA TRP A 767 26.17 9.56 -46.13
C TRP A 767 24.73 9.72 -45.64
N THR A 768 24.52 9.96 -44.34
CA THR A 768 23.17 10.17 -43.79
C THR A 768 22.54 11.45 -44.36
N ARG A 769 23.28 12.56 -44.42
CA ARG A 769 22.77 13.82 -44.99
C ARG A 769 22.60 13.75 -46.50
N LYS A 770 23.52 13.09 -47.21
CA LYS A 770 23.41 12.78 -48.64
C LYS A 770 22.15 11.97 -48.93
N ALA A 771 21.93 10.85 -48.23
CA ALA A 771 20.71 10.04 -48.38
C ALA A 771 19.45 10.83 -48.02
N ARG A 772 19.46 11.63 -46.94
CA ARG A 772 18.33 12.52 -46.58
C ARG A 772 18.00 13.49 -47.71
N ALA A 773 19.00 14.16 -48.29
CA ALA A 773 18.82 15.12 -49.38
C ALA A 773 18.34 14.45 -50.68
N LEU A 774 18.91 13.30 -51.06
CA LEU A 774 18.47 12.51 -52.21
C LEU A 774 17.03 11.98 -52.05
N GLY A 775 16.61 11.70 -50.81
CA GLY A 775 15.24 11.35 -50.46
C GLY A 775 14.25 12.51 -50.68
N ASP A 776 14.52 13.69 -50.11
CA ASP A 776 13.68 14.89 -50.34
C ASP A 776 13.72 15.35 -51.83
N LEU A 777 14.79 15.03 -52.58
CA LEU A 777 14.90 15.26 -54.04
C LEU A 777 14.26 14.15 -54.91
N ASN A 778 13.64 13.12 -54.33
CA ASN A 778 13.03 11.99 -55.03
C ASN A 778 13.99 11.19 -55.96
N LYS A 779 15.31 11.26 -55.73
CA LYS A 779 16.32 10.61 -56.57
C LYS A 779 16.56 9.14 -56.17
N GLN A 780 15.55 8.30 -56.41
CA GLN A 780 15.49 6.91 -55.92
C GLN A 780 16.77 6.05 -56.17
N VAL A 781 17.40 6.15 -57.34
CA VAL A 781 18.58 5.33 -57.70
C VAL A 781 19.84 5.80 -56.94
N GLU A 782 20.11 7.10 -56.90
CA GLU A 782 21.23 7.68 -56.13
C GLU A 782 21.03 7.45 -54.62
N PHE A 783 19.79 7.57 -54.15
CA PHE A 783 19.38 7.28 -52.78
C PHE A 783 19.70 5.83 -52.40
N GLN A 784 19.23 4.84 -53.17
CA GLN A 784 19.42 3.42 -52.85
C GLN A 784 20.91 3.03 -52.80
N LYS A 785 21.74 3.57 -53.70
CA LYS A 785 23.20 3.38 -53.65
C LYS A 785 23.78 3.94 -52.34
N THR A 786 23.45 5.17 -51.99
CA THR A 786 23.94 5.83 -50.77
C THR A 786 23.51 5.09 -49.50
N VAL A 787 22.27 4.57 -49.47
CA VAL A 787 21.75 3.77 -48.35
C VAL A 787 22.43 2.41 -48.24
N ALA A 788 22.72 1.73 -49.36
CA ALA A 788 23.46 0.48 -49.37
C ALA A 788 24.88 0.65 -48.79
N THR A 789 25.59 1.74 -49.14
CA THR A 789 26.88 2.08 -48.52
C THR A 789 26.72 2.34 -47.02
N LEU A 790 25.77 3.20 -46.61
CA LEU A 790 25.53 3.52 -45.19
C LEU A 790 25.22 2.27 -44.34
N GLN A 791 24.49 1.29 -44.88
CA GLN A 791 24.15 0.03 -44.19
C GLN A 791 25.36 -0.87 -43.90
N GLN A 792 26.48 -0.73 -44.62
CA GLN A 792 27.71 -1.47 -44.32
C GLN A 792 28.41 -0.94 -43.06
N TRP A 793 28.22 0.34 -42.74
CA TRP A 793 28.96 1.04 -41.67
C TRP A 793 28.12 1.35 -40.44
N ALA A 794 26.79 1.48 -40.60
CA ALA A 794 25.86 1.87 -39.56
C ALA A 794 24.56 1.05 -39.60
N ASN A 795 24.03 0.72 -38.42
CA ASN A 795 22.72 0.07 -38.33
C ASN A 795 21.58 1.07 -38.63
N VAL A 796 21.11 1.10 -39.88
CA VAL A 796 20.01 1.97 -40.35
C VAL A 796 18.63 1.56 -39.75
N ALA A 797 18.57 0.57 -38.85
CA ALA A 797 17.39 0.33 -38.00
C ALA A 797 17.29 1.32 -36.81
N ASP A 798 18.38 1.96 -36.42
CA ASP A 798 18.48 2.91 -35.30
C ASP A 798 17.60 4.17 -35.53
N PRO A 799 16.84 4.64 -34.51
CA PRO A 799 16.00 5.84 -34.60
C PRO A 799 16.70 7.09 -35.14
N LYS A 800 18.01 7.27 -34.93
CA LYS A 800 18.74 8.45 -35.46
C LYS A 800 18.75 8.54 -36.98
N PHE A 801 18.53 7.42 -37.67
CA PHE A 801 18.40 7.37 -39.13
C PHE A 801 16.94 7.36 -39.61
N LEU A 802 15.96 7.73 -38.77
CA LEU A 802 14.52 7.70 -39.09
C LEU A 802 14.21 8.31 -40.47
N HIS A 803 14.77 9.48 -40.79
CA HIS A 803 14.59 10.14 -42.09
C HIS A 803 14.93 9.22 -43.28
N VAL A 804 16.08 8.55 -43.21
CA VAL A 804 16.57 7.66 -44.27
C VAL A 804 15.75 6.37 -44.30
N GLY A 805 15.44 5.79 -43.14
CA GLY A 805 14.60 4.60 -43.03
C GLY A 805 13.17 4.81 -43.55
N LEU A 806 12.60 6.00 -43.36
CA LEU A 806 11.29 6.35 -43.91
C LEU A 806 11.32 6.45 -45.44
N PHE A 807 12.27 7.18 -46.02
CA PHE A 807 12.40 7.25 -47.49
C PHE A 807 12.64 5.87 -48.12
N ASP A 808 13.49 5.02 -47.51
CA ASP A 808 13.75 3.68 -48.02
C ASP A 808 12.49 2.79 -48.02
N HIS A 809 11.72 2.79 -46.94
CA HIS A 809 10.46 2.04 -46.88
C HIS A 809 9.37 2.64 -47.79
N LEU A 810 9.29 3.97 -47.93
CA LEU A 810 8.33 4.64 -48.84
C LEU A 810 8.63 4.36 -50.31
N PHE A 811 9.89 4.48 -50.74
CA PHE A 811 10.32 4.11 -52.11
C PHE A 811 10.14 2.62 -52.44
N LYS A 812 9.88 1.77 -51.43
CA LYS A 812 9.57 0.34 -51.56
C LYS A 812 8.09 0.01 -51.33
N ASN A 813 7.21 1.02 -51.14
CA ASN A 813 5.80 0.86 -50.76
C ASN A 813 5.56 0.05 -49.46
N GLN A 814 6.54 0.02 -48.55
CA GLN A 814 6.51 -0.76 -47.31
C GLN A 814 5.89 0.03 -46.14
N TYR A 815 4.66 0.54 -46.33
CA TYR A 815 3.97 1.43 -45.39
C TYR A 815 3.89 0.89 -43.95
N GLY A 816 3.72 -0.42 -43.76
CA GLY A 816 3.73 -1.05 -42.44
C GLY A 816 5.08 -0.97 -41.71
N LEU A 817 6.20 -1.10 -42.45
CA LEU A 817 7.55 -0.94 -41.88
C LEU A 817 7.86 0.54 -41.61
N ALA A 818 7.42 1.45 -42.48
CA ALA A 818 7.50 2.89 -42.24
C ALA A 818 6.77 3.28 -40.92
N LEU A 819 5.55 2.78 -40.72
CA LEU A 819 4.80 2.96 -39.46
C LEU A 819 5.55 2.38 -38.25
N GLN A 820 6.15 1.19 -38.39
CA GLN A 820 6.98 0.60 -37.34
C GLN A 820 8.22 1.45 -37.00
N ARG A 821 8.81 2.18 -37.97
CA ARG A 821 9.88 3.17 -37.69
C ARG A 821 9.35 4.35 -36.87
N ILE A 822 8.17 4.88 -37.21
CA ILE A 822 7.54 5.98 -36.47
C ILE A 822 7.25 5.55 -35.03
N GLN A 823 6.73 4.34 -34.81
CA GLN A 823 6.53 3.78 -33.46
C GLN A 823 7.84 3.67 -32.67
N LYS A 824 8.92 3.17 -33.29
CA LYS A 824 10.24 3.10 -32.64
C LYS A 824 10.83 4.47 -32.31
N TRP A 825 10.60 5.50 -33.15
CA TRP A 825 10.94 6.88 -32.82
C TRP A 825 10.08 7.45 -31.70
N GLN A 826 8.77 7.16 -31.67
CA GLN A 826 7.89 7.61 -30.58
C GLN A 826 8.32 7.08 -29.20
N ALA A 827 9.01 5.94 -29.13
CA ALA A 827 9.56 5.39 -27.89
C ALA A 827 10.86 6.06 -27.39
N VAL A 828 11.48 6.93 -28.18
CA VAL A 828 12.69 7.71 -27.77
C VAL A 828 12.29 8.88 -26.86
N ASP A 829 13.22 9.39 -26.04
CA ASP A 829 13.00 10.57 -25.19
C ASP A 829 12.53 11.80 -26.00
N ALA A 830 11.72 12.67 -25.38
CA ALA A 830 11.22 13.89 -26.00
C ALA A 830 12.33 14.80 -26.56
N THR A 831 13.42 14.98 -25.82
CA THR A 831 14.50 15.92 -26.20
C THR A 831 15.39 15.38 -27.32
N GLU A 832 15.46 14.05 -27.50
CA GLU A 832 16.15 13.42 -28.62
C GLU A 832 15.24 13.24 -29.84
N ARG A 833 13.94 12.95 -29.66
CA ARG A 833 12.97 12.84 -30.76
C ARG A 833 12.94 14.09 -31.63
N ASP A 834 12.86 15.27 -31.00
CA ASP A 834 12.78 16.56 -31.69
C ASP A 834 14.06 16.90 -32.48
N LYS A 835 15.23 16.40 -32.05
CA LYS A 835 16.51 16.54 -32.79
C LYS A 835 16.57 15.62 -34.02
N ILE A 836 15.92 14.46 -33.97
CA ILE A 836 15.90 13.48 -35.06
C ILE A 836 14.92 13.90 -36.16
N MET A 837 13.69 14.27 -35.78
CA MET A 837 12.70 14.85 -36.69
C MET A 837 11.63 15.60 -35.87
N SER A 838 11.32 16.84 -36.25
CA SER A 838 10.30 17.61 -35.55
C SER A 838 8.91 16.95 -35.69
N PRO A 839 8.07 16.91 -34.63
CA PRO A 839 6.72 16.33 -34.69
C PRO A 839 5.77 16.99 -35.71
N LYS A 840 6.15 18.13 -36.29
CA LYS A 840 5.46 18.81 -37.40
C LYS A 840 5.81 18.25 -38.79
N LYS A 841 6.89 17.48 -38.95
CA LYS A 841 7.26 16.78 -40.20
C LYS A 841 6.91 15.27 -40.16
N VAL A 842 6.52 14.74 -38.99
CA VAL A 842 6.03 13.36 -38.80
C VAL A 842 4.50 13.26 -38.90
N LYS A 843 3.80 14.39 -38.74
CA LYS A 843 2.36 14.55 -39.01
C LYS A 843 2.14 15.05 -40.43
#